data_AF-A0A1C4U532-F1
#
_entry.id   AF-A0A1C4U532-F1
#
_cell.length_a   1.000
_cell.length_b   1.000
_cell.length_c   1.000
_cell.angle_alpha   90.00
_cell.angle_beta   90.00
_cell.angle_gamma   90.00
#
_symmetry.space_group_name_H-M   'P 1'
#
loop_
_entity.id
_entity.type
_entity.pdbx_description
1 polymer ?
#
loop_
_entity_poly.entity_id
_entity_poly.type
_entity_poly.pdbx_seq_one_letter_code
_entity_poly.pdbx_strand_id
1 'polypeptide(L)'
;MLRKKPLAMTLGMSLLLSMGAAADASANSVGEERFQPSATYDLSVTDAERDAIHAEVEALAGRVNSARAGDGTYDPLSLIGAMLDGSSYDSISRGGTAATAYPFPVSNTEANQNEYDRKVAKLAWVVKLATDLGFPVVVQRQPDKYVYAEIGDPDAPEMVMALSHLDSPTASVSPAQLARWRDADGNLGTPGAYHSPYVQDGWVYGAGLQDDSGPTLATLLAAKALLEAGLPLDRRIRIVMGIYEDGGPGTPSTTNTATFQSIPYNSNPSFYDNWAYKNLNREEIPIAGYTSDSRFPVIVGNSGSVTPSVSMSLSADSTKAFRLTDATAGVTRREGDPTLKDIAYGSTTQIASRAIFTLDVAGAGSAERDRFVSAITAAATTKGWLPAAPRTTPKVQATITGDSLTLEINTDVAMEMPTPQYGKNAIVWGMFLLSKGLGALGATAADMQLKKAADGIADLFFRDGVEGEAYIGKYMGIPASLLRNPSNGTPNLTFALMGGINSETPTSFYTDASGSLSMPMYVRSMHVTAADSGQATAAVTDAFQAKGFTIGNLGSPVGAGLYVTHDNPLTALQFGSYQASINRNPEEFADPYSLRDVVYPQGTTGGTLASSFRNKMTAFGAVIPGNERWWHTANERMKVDSAVQMTKMMADGMLEMARYSGPAGAKFMSASIPGLNADRADLDLLDVTIGTYKDASAAVGTSQLGSQALLGATSFNIPMWNGRGNSAPSASAFALGHAPGGVYLPLTDTEYLNNTYVAPMRLEFKVERPDHMSDAAWAKFVAGGYGDFQFNILVGDEVVPLAVPAGQSADKYFSSRISANNPNAIYLSVNLAITDAPYTGVHGILADSKTDLYTVNPTYLASNPDPFPGRGAIEQRGFFTFGDGQKNAEFSSPNAVYVTVANAVIDAKPSAVVKKLQGNKNELTITVKQTHIDGSESPVTATFTIDNNAAGTYTVGDHKVYVETKGNTQVRSISIV
;
A
#
# COMPACT_ATOMS: atom_id res chain seq x y z
N MET A 1 14.41 28.99 -31.72
CA MET A 1 14.45 28.39 -33.07
C MET A 1 13.37 27.32 -33.14
N LEU A 2 12.45 27.47 -34.09
CA LEU A 2 11.30 26.59 -34.30
C LEU A 2 11.74 25.19 -34.77
N ARG A 3 11.06 24.13 -34.30
CA ARG A 3 10.67 22.99 -35.15
C ARG A 3 9.30 22.47 -34.74
N LYS A 4 8.33 22.73 -35.63
CA LYS A 4 6.99 22.16 -35.67
C LYS A 4 7.07 20.64 -35.89
N LYS A 5 6.20 19.87 -35.25
CA LYS A 5 5.79 18.52 -35.72
C LYS A 5 4.31 18.60 -36.12
N PRO A 6 3.90 18.06 -37.28
CA PRO A 6 2.49 17.95 -37.64
C PRO A 6 1.88 16.67 -37.06
N LEU A 7 0.59 16.78 -36.70
CA LEU A 7 -0.35 15.69 -36.44
C LEU A 7 -0.60 14.87 -37.71
N ALA A 8 -0.75 13.55 -37.56
CA ALA A 8 -1.52 12.72 -38.48
C ALA A 8 -2.27 11.65 -37.67
N MET A 9 -3.60 11.71 -37.69
CA MET A 9 -4.51 10.61 -37.34
C MET A 9 -4.33 9.45 -38.33
N THR A 10 -4.55 8.19 -37.90
CA THR A 10 -5.62 7.27 -38.40
C THR A 10 -5.60 5.95 -37.61
N LEU A 11 -6.81 5.43 -37.34
CA LEU A 11 -7.22 4.13 -36.77
C LEU A 11 -6.51 2.86 -37.28
N GLY A 12 -6.54 1.79 -36.45
CA GLY A 12 -6.73 0.40 -36.93
C GLY A 12 -5.86 -0.67 -36.26
N MET A 13 -6.50 -1.63 -35.56
CA MET A 13 -5.91 -2.86 -34.98
C MET A 13 -5.04 -3.65 -35.97
N SER A 14 -3.96 -4.30 -35.48
CA SER A 14 -3.65 -5.75 -35.65
C SER A 14 -2.17 -6.08 -35.39
N LEU A 15 -1.93 -7.29 -34.87
CA LEU A 15 -0.64 -7.96 -34.63
C LEU A 15 0.43 -7.77 -35.73
N LEU A 16 1.72 -7.70 -35.35
CA LEU A 16 2.82 -8.59 -35.82
C LEU A 16 4.21 -8.06 -35.42
N LEU A 17 5.00 -8.98 -34.88
CA LEU A 17 6.47 -9.11 -34.81
C LEU A 17 7.36 -7.89 -35.16
N SER A 18 8.16 -7.46 -34.17
CA SER A 18 9.39 -6.72 -34.41
C SER A 18 10.58 -7.67 -34.64
N MET A 19 11.05 -7.75 -35.89
CA MET A 19 12.43 -8.14 -36.18
C MET A 19 13.28 -6.87 -36.28
N GLY A 20 14.42 -6.86 -35.60
CA GLY A 20 15.27 -5.68 -35.42
C GLY A 20 16.22 -5.36 -36.58
N ALA A 21 16.95 -4.27 -36.40
CA ALA A 21 18.30 -4.08 -36.89
C ALA A 21 19.05 -3.07 -36.00
N ALA A 22 20.28 -3.41 -35.65
CA ALA A 22 21.13 -2.81 -34.63
C ALA A 22 22.25 -1.91 -35.22
N ALA A 23 22.73 -0.96 -34.40
CA ALA A 23 24.11 -0.45 -34.23
C ALA A 23 23.99 0.91 -33.50
N ASP A 24 24.66 1.21 -32.37
CA ASP A 24 26.05 0.95 -32.00
C ASP A 24 26.20 0.49 -30.55
N ALA A 25 27.11 -0.46 -30.35
CA ALA A 25 27.41 -1.10 -29.08
C ALA A 25 28.61 -0.45 -28.37
N SER A 26 28.41 -0.08 -27.10
CA SER A 26 29.47 -0.09 -26.10
C SER A 26 28.99 -0.93 -24.92
N ALA A 27 29.85 -1.81 -24.44
CA ALA A 27 29.53 -2.99 -23.67
C ALA A 27 28.82 -2.70 -22.33
N ASN A 28 27.59 -3.21 -22.21
CA ASN A 28 26.98 -3.61 -20.93
C ASN A 28 26.29 -4.96 -21.16
N SER A 29 26.43 -5.83 -20.17
CA SER A 29 25.82 -7.17 -20.12
C SER A 29 24.38 -7.16 -20.62
N VAL A 30 24.06 -8.13 -21.48
CA VAL A 30 22.70 -8.43 -21.95
C VAL A 30 21.83 -8.77 -20.75
N GLY A 31 21.18 -7.75 -20.17
CA GLY A 31 20.24 -7.91 -19.06
C GLY A 31 18.91 -8.41 -19.61
N GLU A 32 18.39 -9.50 -19.05
CA GLU A 32 16.98 -9.85 -19.20
C GLU A 32 16.12 -8.63 -18.83
N GLU A 33 15.13 -8.28 -19.66
CA GLU A 33 14.22 -7.18 -19.35
C GLU A 33 13.53 -7.45 -18.01
N ARG A 34 13.61 -6.48 -17.09
CA ARG A 34 12.99 -6.57 -15.76
C ARG A 34 11.47 -6.68 -15.92
N PHE A 35 10.85 -7.66 -15.27
CA PHE A 35 9.40 -7.83 -15.25
C PHE A 35 8.67 -6.53 -14.92
N GLN A 36 7.70 -6.15 -15.76
CA GLN A 36 6.82 -5.00 -15.56
C GLN A 36 5.39 -5.50 -15.33
N PRO A 37 4.78 -5.22 -14.16
CA PRO A 37 3.37 -5.52 -13.93
C PRO A 37 2.47 -4.73 -14.90
N SER A 38 1.33 -5.31 -15.28
CA SER A 38 0.38 -4.62 -16.16
C SER A 38 -0.48 -3.57 -15.44
N ALA A 39 -0.69 -3.70 -14.13
CA ALA A 39 -1.31 -2.67 -13.33
C ALA A 39 -0.24 -1.63 -12.94
N THR A 40 -0.47 -0.38 -13.35
CA THR A 40 0.42 0.75 -13.09
C THR A 40 -0.34 1.86 -12.38
N TYR A 41 0.41 2.77 -11.76
CA TYR A 41 -0.15 3.96 -11.13
C TYR A 41 0.80 5.14 -11.34
N ASP A 42 0.24 6.27 -11.75
CA ASP A 42 1.00 7.51 -11.91
C ASP A 42 1.06 8.22 -10.56
N LEU A 43 2.22 8.19 -9.93
CA LEU A 43 2.45 8.79 -8.62
C LEU A 43 2.26 10.32 -8.66
N SER A 44 1.54 10.83 -7.68
CA SER A 44 1.19 12.24 -7.56
C SER A 44 2.14 13.02 -6.66
N VAL A 45 2.92 12.36 -5.80
CA VAL A 45 3.85 13.01 -4.86
C VAL A 45 5.20 13.23 -5.53
N THR A 46 5.53 14.52 -5.71
CA THR A 46 6.79 14.95 -6.32
C THR A 46 7.98 14.74 -5.36
N ASP A 47 9.19 14.74 -5.92
CA ASP A 47 10.42 14.62 -5.11
C ASP A 47 10.58 15.76 -4.09
N ALA A 48 10.17 16.98 -4.46
CA ALA A 48 10.25 18.13 -3.57
C ALA A 48 9.25 18.04 -2.40
N GLU A 49 8.05 17.53 -2.66
CA GLU A 49 7.07 17.26 -1.61
C GLU A 49 7.54 16.14 -0.69
N ARG A 50 8.11 15.07 -1.26
CA ARG A 50 8.71 13.97 -0.51
C ARG A 50 9.85 14.45 0.40
N ASP A 51 10.72 15.32 -0.09
CA ASP A 51 11.78 15.94 0.73
C ASP A 51 11.19 16.73 1.90
N ALA A 52 10.12 17.49 1.68
CA ALA A 52 9.45 18.25 2.73
C ALA A 52 8.83 17.31 3.79
N ILE A 53 8.13 16.27 3.36
CA ILE A 53 7.55 15.27 4.27
C ILE A 53 8.64 14.58 5.08
N HIS A 54 9.72 14.14 4.42
CA HIS A 54 10.81 13.44 5.08
C HIS A 54 11.56 14.33 6.07
N ALA A 55 11.66 15.63 5.80
CA ALA A 55 12.20 16.62 6.73
C ALA A 55 11.32 16.75 8.00
N GLU A 56 9.99 16.78 7.84
CA GLU A 56 9.06 16.82 8.99
C GLU A 56 9.13 15.52 9.82
N VAL A 57 9.21 14.36 9.16
CA VAL A 57 9.41 13.07 9.86
C VAL A 57 10.73 13.07 10.62
N GLU A 58 11.81 13.60 10.04
CA GLU A 58 13.11 13.68 10.72
C GLU A 58 13.06 14.63 11.93
N ALA A 59 12.36 15.77 11.81
CA ALA A 59 12.14 16.69 12.92
C ALA A 59 11.39 16.04 14.09
N LEU A 60 10.45 15.14 13.77
CA LEU A 60 9.67 14.39 14.76
C LEU A 60 10.38 13.11 15.24
N ALA A 61 11.53 12.73 14.70
CA ALA A 61 12.14 11.42 14.95
C ALA A 61 12.50 11.20 16.42
N GLY A 62 13.08 12.20 17.10
CA GLY A 62 13.51 12.08 18.50
C GLY A 62 14.61 11.04 18.71
N ARG A 63 15.59 10.99 17.80
CA ARG A 63 16.67 10.01 17.85
C ARG A 63 17.47 10.12 19.15
N VAL A 64 17.54 9.01 19.87
CA VAL A 64 18.33 8.87 21.10
C VAL A 64 19.16 7.59 21.04
N ASN A 65 20.37 7.62 21.59
CA ASN A 65 21.26 6.44 21.61
C ASN A 65 20.97 5.50 22.78
N SER A 66 20.51 6.06 23.90
CA SER A 66 20.06 5.31 25.07
C SER A 66 19.02 6.12 25.84
N ALA A 67 17.96 5.44 26.28
CA ALA A 67 16.86 6.01 27.05
C ALA A 67 16.06 4.87 27.71
N ARG A 68 15.35 5.16 28.79
CA ARG A 68 14.39 4.26 29.43
C ARG A 68 13.06 4.98 29.61
N ALA A 69 11.95 4.28 29.42
CA ALA A 69 10.65 4.89 29.63
C ALA A 69 10.55 5.61 31.00
N GLY A 70 10.15 6.88 30.98
CA GLY A 70 9.97 7.71 32.17
C GLY A 70 11.25 8.30 32.79
N ASP A 71 12.43 8.12 32.19
CA ASP A 71 13.69 8.68 32.74
C ASP A 71 13.92 10.18 32.43
N GLY A 72 13.07 10.77 31.59
CA GLY A 72 13.12 12.18 31.20
C GLY A 72 14.21 12.53 30.18
N THR A 73 14.80 11.54 29.50
CA THR A 73 15.90 11.74 28.53
C THR A 73 15.45 11.87 27.07
N TYR A 74 14.16 11.74 26.80
CA TYR A 74 13.56 11.83 25.46
C TYR A 74 12.32 12.75 25.47
N ASP A 75 11.95 13.24 24.29
CA ASP A 75 10.71 13.99 24.10
C ASP A 75 9.54 13.01 23.86
N PRO A 76 8.52 12.96 24.75
CA PRO A 76 7.38 12.05 24.58
C PRO A 76 6.51 12.33 23.34
N LEU A 77 6.64 13.51 22.71
CA LEU A 77 5.93 13.86 21.48
C LEU A 77 6.71 13.48 20.20
N SER A 78 7.94 12.99 20.35
CA SER A 78 8.71 12.44 19.22
C SER A 78 8.31 11.00 18.90
N LEU A 79 8.67 10.49 17.71
CA LEU A 79 8.42 9.11 17.28
C LEU A 79 8.98 8.09 18.29
N ILE A 80 10.26 8.20 18.64
CA ILE A 80 10.89 7.26 19.58
C ILE A 80 10.35 7.45 21.00
N GLY A 81 10.03 8.68 21.40
CA GLY A 81 9.44 8.93 22.71
C GLY A 81 8.03 8.36 22.85
N ALA A 82 7.19 8.53 21.83
CA ALA A 82 5.87 7.92 21.78
C ALA A 82 5.96 6.39 21.81
N MET A 83 6.94 5.79 21.12
CA MET A 83 7.20 4.35 21.16
C MET A 83 7.59 3.86 22.57
N LEU A 84 8.46 4.58 23.27
CA LEU A 84 8.84 4.26 24.65
C LEU A 84 7.64 4.39 25.61
N ASP A 85 6.89 5.49 25.53
CA ASP A 85 5.73 5.70 26.39
C ASP A 85 4.64 4.67 26.09
N GLY A 86 4.32 4.44 24.81
CA GLY A 86 3.26 3.53 24.38
C GLY A 86 3.52 2.07 24.76
N SER A 87 4.77 1.61 24.66
CA SER A 87 5.17 0.26 25.06
C SER A 87 5.41 0.11 26.56
N SER A 88 5.33 1.19 27.36
CA SER A 88 5.35 1.10 28.83
C SER A 88 4.02 0.64 29.43
N TYR A 89 2.93 0.76 28.66
CA TYR A 89 1.62 0.23 29.02
C TYR A 89 1.58 -1.28 28.74
N ASP A 90 1.17 -2.07 29.74
CA ASP A 90 0.93 -3.51 29.52
C ASP A 90 -0.30 -3.71 28.62
N SER A 91 -0.06 -3.81 27.32
CA SER A 91 -1.05 -4.02 26.28
C SER A 91 -1.24 -5.48 25.88
N ILE A 92 -0.66 -6.43 26.63
CA ILE A 92 -0.79 -7.85 26.34
C ILE A 92 -2.27 -8.24 26.36
N SER A 93 -2.71 -8.88 25.27
CA SER A 93 -4.08 -9.32 25.04
C SER A 93 -4.38 -10.64 25.71
N ARG A 94 -4.91 -10.59 26.94
CA ARG A 94 -5.23 -11.78 27.75
C ARG A 94 -6.67 -12.27 27.54
N GLY A 95 -7.39 -11.63 26.63
CA GLY A 95 -8.77 -11.98 26.27
C GLY A 95 -9.79 -11.56 27.35
N GLY A 96 -10.98 -12.13 27.26
CA GLY A 96 -12.10 -11.84 28.14
C GLY A 96 -13.43 -12.20 27.50
N THR A 97 -14.53 -11.70 28.06
CA THR A 97 -15.86 -11.84 27.47
C THR A 97 -16.45 -10.46 27.23
N ALA A 98 -16.98 -10.23 26.03
CA ALA A 98 -17.69 -9.00 25.72
C ALA A 98 -19.07 -9.06 26.39
N ALA A 99 -19.47 -7.99 27.07
CA ALA A 99 -20.82 -7.89 27.59
C ALA A 99 -21.86 -8.01 26.46
N THR A 100 -23.09 -8.38 26.79
CA THR A 100 -24.16 -8.66 25.81
C THR A 100 -25.04 -7.46 25.49
N ALA A 101 -24.82 -6.32 26.13
CA ALA A 101 -25.56 -5.08 25.95
C ALA A 101 -24.62 -3.89 25.82
N TYR A 102 -25.08 -2.82 25.16
CA TYR A 102 -24.34 -1.56 24.99
C TYR A 102 -23.86 -1.01 26.35
N PRO A 103 -22.60 -0.53 26.47
CA PRO A 103 -21.60 -0.29 25.41
C PRO A 103 -20.72 -1.50 25.06
N PHE A 104 -21.15 -2.71 25.44
CA PHE A 104 -20.43 -3.97 25.23
C PHE A 104 -19.01 -3.94 25.83
N PRO A 105 -18.78 -3.56 27.10
CA PRO A 105 -17.42 -3.55 27.65
C PRO A 105 -16.82 -4.96 27.76
N VAL A 106 -15.49 -5.04 27.72
CA VAL A 106 -14.76 -6.27 28.06
C VAL A 106 -14.77 -6.49 29.58
N SER A 107 -14.93 -7.74 30.03
CA SER A 107 -14.93 -8.08 31.46
C SER A 107 -13.54 -8.02 32.09
N ASN A 108 -13.42 -7.43 33.28
CA ASN A 108 -12.23 -7.58 34.14
C ASN A 108 -12.33 -8.83 35.01
N THR A 109 -11.23 -9.59 35.06
CA THR A 109 -11.04 -10.74 35.94
C THR A 109 -9.59 -10.79 36.41
N GLU A 110 -9.33 -11.53 37.48
CA GLU A 110 -7.94 -11.82 37.91
C GLU A 110 -7.17 -12.58 36.80
N ALA A 111 -7.83 -13.51 36.10
CA ALA A 111 -7.20 -14.34 35.07
C ALA A 111 -6.72 -13.55 33.84
N ASN A 112 -7.48 -12.55 33.40
CA ASN A 112 -7.07 -11.65 32.31
C ASN A 112 -6.35 -10.37 32.81
N GLN A 113 -6.01 -10.32 34.10
CA GLN A 113 -5.30 -9.22 34.74
C GLN A 113 -5.96 -7.85 34.47
N ASN A 114 -7.28 -7.80 34.64
CA ASN A 114 -8.09 -6.60 34.43
C ASN A 114 -7.87 -5.96 33.04
N GLU A 115 -8.05 -6.77 32.00
CA GLU A 115 -7.86 -6.42 30.59
C GLU A 115 -8.49 -5.06 30.21
N TYR A 116 -9.75 -4.83 30.59
CA TYR A 116 -10.46 -3.60 30.26
C TYR A 116 -9.75 -2.37 30.84
N ASP A 117 -9.36 -2.41 32.13
CA ASP A 117 -8.72 -1.26 32.77
C ASP A 117 -7.37 -0.92 32.13
N ARG A 118 -6.59 -1.96 31.76
CA ARG A 118 -5.29 -1.78 31.07
C ARG A 118 -5.47 -1.19 29.67
N LYS A 119 -6.40 -1.71 28.87
CA LYS A 119 -6.65 -1.19 27.51
C LYS A 119 -7.21 0.24 27.55
N VAL A 120 -8.12 0.55 28.49
CA VAL A 120 -8.64 1.91 28.71
C VAL A 120 -7.50 2.88 29.04
N ALA A 121 -6.56 2.49 29.89
CA ALA A 121 -5.42 3.35 30.24
C ALA A 121 -4.54 3.68 29.01
N LYS A 122 -4.24 2.68 28.17
CA LYS A 122 -3.45 2.89 26.93
C LYS A 122 -4.20 3.75 25.91
N LEU A 123 -5.50 3.55 25.74
CA LEU A 123 -6.30 4.38 24.83
C LEU A 123 -6.47 5.81 25.35
N ALA A 124 -6.61 6.02 26.66
CA ALA A 124 -6.62 7.37 27.23
C ALA A 124 -5.29 8.10 26.99
N TRP A 125 -4.17 7.38 27.07
CA TRP A 125 -2.85 7.93 26.72
C TRP A 125 -2.76 8.31 25.24
N VAL A 126 -3.20 7.46 24.31
CA VAL A 126 -3.10 7.79 22.87
C VAL A 126 -4.02 8.95 22.47
N VAL A 127 -5.19 9.10 23.12
CA VAL A 127 -6.04 10.29 22.96
C VAL A 127 -5.29 11.55 23.37
N LYS A 128 -4.60 11.51 24.53
CA LYS A 128 -3.79 12.64 25.01
C LYS A 128 -2.64 12.93 24.03
N LEU A 129 -1.91 11.90 23.59
CA LEU A 129 -0.83 12.04 22.62
C LEU A 129 -1.30 12.71 21.33
N ALA A 130 -2.38 12.21 20.70
CA ALA A 130 -2.92 12.81 19.48
C ALA A 130 -3.39 14.26 19.69
N THR A 131 -3.96 14.57 20.86
CA THR A 131 -4.36 15.94 21.20
C THR A 131 -3.15 16.86 21.36
N ASP A 132 -2.12 16.42 22.07
CA ASP A 132 -0.89 17.20 22.31
C ASP A 132 -0.07 17.39 21.02
N LEU A 133 -0.14 16.42 20.10
CA LEU A 133 0.40 16.54 18.74
C LEU A 133 -0.39 17.52 17.87
N GLY A 134 -1.54 18.02 18.34
CA GLY A 134 -2.32 19.05 17.65
C GLY A 134 -3.17 18.53 16.49
N PHE A 135 -3.59 17.26 16.51
CA PHE A 135 -4.54 16.76 15.52
C PHE A 135 -5.88 17.51 15.62
N PRO A 136 -6.47 17.96 14.49
CA PRO A 136 -7.69 18.76 14.51
C PRO A 136 -8.93 17.95 14.92
N VAL A 137 -8.89 16.63 14.69
CA VAL A 137 -9.96 15.70 15.03
C VAL A 137 -9.37 14.50 15.75
N VAL A 138 -9.81 14.26 16.99
CA VAL A 138 -9.51 13.05 17.78
C VAL A 138 -10.83 12.52 18.32
N VAL A 139 -11.16 11.27 18.01
CA VAL A 139 -12.44 10.65 18.38
C VAL A 139 -12.22 9.35 19.12
N GLN A 140 -12.90 9.23 20.26
CA GLN A 140 -13.06 7.99 21.00
C GLN A 140 -14.55 7.82 21.33
N ARG A 141 -15.16 6.73 20.85
CA ARG A 141 -16.59 6.44 21.05
C ARG A 141 -16.85 5.70 22.35
N GLN A 142 -16.01 4.71 22.63
CA GLN A 142 -16.01 3.93 23.86
C GLN A 142 -14.58 3.86 24.41
N PRO A 143 -14.41 3.85 25.73
CA PRO A 143 -13.08 3.95 26.35
C PRO A 143 -12.18 2.73 26.07
N ASP A 144 -12.75 1.58 25.72
CA ASP A 144 -12.08 0.29 25.56
C ASP A 144 -12.22 -0.28 24.13
N LYS A 145 -12.26 0.56 23.09
CA LYS A 145 -12.39 0.09 21.69
C LYS A 145 -11.25 0.61 20.84
N TYR A 146 -11.52 1.61 20.03
CA TYR A 146 -10.55 2.26 19.18
C TYR A 146 -10.54 3.77 19.44
N VAL A 147 -9.44 4.38 19.04
CA VAL A 147 -9.30 5.83 18.89
C VAL A 147 -8.99 6.10 17.42
N TYR A 148 -9.52 7.19 16.86
CA TYR A 148 -8.98 7.68 15.59
C TYR A 148 -8.64 9.16 15.63
N ALA A 149 -7.61 9.51 14.88
CA ALA A 149 -7.26 10.88 14.52
C ALA A 149 -7.53 11.11 13.02
N GLU A 150 -7.89 12.32 12.63
CA GLU A 150 -8.18 12.66 11.24
C GLU A 150 -7.58 14.01 10.84
N ILE A 151 -7.08 14.09 9.61
CA ILE A 151 -6.57 15.31 8.96
C ILE A 151 -7.20 15.48 7.56
N GLY A 152 -7.10 16.68 7.02
CA GLY A 152 -7.70 17.07 5.74
C GLY A 152 -8.97 17.87 5.92
N ASP A 153 -9.57 18.26 4.79
CA ASP A 153 -10.80 19.05 4.77
C ASP A 153 -11.99 18.18 5.26
N PRO A 154 -12.68 18.55 6.36
CA PRO A 154 -13.81 17.78 6.88
C PRO A 154 -14.96 17.64 5.88
N ASP A 155 -15.05 18.55 4.91
CA ASP A 155 -16.06 18.52 3.85
C ASP A 155 -15.65 17.66 2.65
N ALA A 156 -14.42 17.14 2.59
CA ALA A 156 -14.00 16.26 1.50
C ALA A 156 -14.86 14.98 1.47
N PRO A 157 -15.33 14.56 0.27
CA PRO A 157 -16.32 13.52 0.13
C PRO A 157 -15.81 12.13 0.50
N GLU A 158 -14.52 11.88 0.33
CA GLU A 158 -13.88 10.59 0.53
C GLU A 158 -12.87 10.63 1.68
N MET A 159 -12.62 9.45 2.26
CA MET A 159 -11.64 9.24 3.31
C MET A 159 -10.78 8.01 2.96
N VAL A 160 -9.47 8.14 3.20
CA VAL A 160 -8.51 7.02 3.18
C VAL A 160 -8.06 6.69 4.59
N MET A 161 -7.77 5.42 4.84
CA MET A 161 -7.52 4.90 6.18
C MET A 161 -6.10 4.36 6.32
N ALA A 162 -5.48 4.66 7.45
CA ALA A 162 -4.43 3.83 8.00
C ALA A 162 -4.97 3.19 9.29
N LEU A 163 -4.97 1.87 9.35
CA LEU A 163 -5.51 1.07 10.44
C LEU A 163 -4.38 0.31 11.14
N SER A 164 -4.40 0.20 12.45
CA SER A 164 -3.34 -0.46 13.20
C SER A 164 -3.85 -0.88 14.57
N HIS A 165 -3.03 -1.59 15.35
CA HIS A 165 -3.41 -1.99 16.71
C HIS A 165 -2.32 -1.74 17.74
N LEU A 166 -2.77 -1.38 18.94
CA LEU A 166 -1.90 -1.03 20.07
C LEU A 166 -1.71 -2.20 21.03
N ASP A 167 -2.32 -3.35 20.79
CA ASP A 167 -2.13 -4.53 21.62
C ASP A 167 -0.95 -5.40 21.19
N SER A 168 -0.67 -6.41 21.99
CA SER A 168 0.41 -7.36 21.75
C SER A 168 -0.02 -8.75 22.23
N PRO A 169 0.48 -9.84 21.65
CA PRO A 169 -0.06 -11.15 21.93
C PRO A 169 0.48 -11.75 23.23
N THR A 170 -0.32 -12.65 23.81
CA THR A 170 0.10 -13.44 24.98
C THR A 170 1.29 -14.35 24.72
N ALA A 171 1.55 -14.70 23.45
CA ALA A 171 2.72 -15.47 23.05
C ALA A 171 4.04 -14.83 23.50
N SER A 172 4.14 -13.49 23.46
CA SER A 172 5.32 -12.71 23.87
C SER A 172 5.65 -12.84 25.36
N VAL A 173 4.72 -13.32 26.18
CA VAL A 173 4.85 -13.41 27.65
C VAL A 173 4.48 -14.79 28.20
N SER A 174 4.63 -15.84 27.40
CA SER A 174 4.62 -17.22 27.94
C SER A 174 5.70 -17.38 29.01
N PRO A 175 5.59 -18.35 29.94
CA PRO A 175 6.62 -18.56 30.97
C PRO A 175 8.04 -18.72 30.40
N ALA A 176 8.17 -19.37 29.24
CA ALA A 176 9.45 -19.53 28.55
C ALA A 176 9.98 -18.23 27.96
N GLN A 177 9.09 -17.39 27.40
CA GLN A 177 9.46 -16.07 26.87
C GLN A 177 9.80 -15.08 28.01
N LEU A 178 9.05 -15.08 29.11
CA LEU A 178 9.34 -14.26 30.29
C LEU A 178 10.77 -14.51 30.81
N ALA A 179 11.23 -15.76 30.83
CA ALA A 179 12.60 -16.09 31.24
C ALA A 179 13.70 -15.58 30.29
N ARG A 180 13.34 -15.20 29.05
CA ARG A 180 14.26 -14.70 28.00
C ARG A 180 14.31 -13.18 27.91
N TRP A 181 13.28 -12.48 28.40
CA TRP A 181 13.25 -11.03 28.39
C TRP A 181 14.44 -10.44 29.14
N ARG A 182 15.05 -9.42 28.54
CA ARG A 182 16.10 -8.61 29.13
C ARG A 182 15.58 -7.25 29.52
N ASP A 183 15.90 -6.82 30.73
CA ASP A 183 15.79 -5.41 31.09
C ASP A 183 16.93 -4.59 30.46
N ALA A 184 16.86 -3.28 30.63
CA ALA A 184 17.86 -2.33 30.12
C ALA A 184 19.24 -2.44 30.78
N ASP A 185 19.40 -3.24 31.83
CA ASP A 185 20.67 -3.58 32.46
C ASP A 185 21.21 -4.94 31.97
N GLY A 186 20.47 -5.63 31.09
CA GLY A 186 20.82 -6.90 30.48
C GLY A 186 20.43 -8.13 31.32
N ASN A 187 19.76 -7.96 32.46
CA ASN A 187 19.35 -9.08 33.32
C ASN A 187 18.20 -9.86 32.68
N LEU A 188 18.26 -11.19 32.79
CA LEU A 188 17.25 -12.09 32.24
C LEU A 188 16.09 -12.31 33.23
N GLY A 189 14.87 -12.33 32.71
CA GLY A 189 13.68 -12.73 33.47
C GLY A 189 13.19 -11.69 34.48
N THR A 190 13.63 -10.44 34.36
CA THR A 190 13.18 -9.35 35.23
C THR A 190 11.66 -9.16 35.11
N PRO A 191 10.89 -9.22 36.22
CA PRO A 191 9.46 -9.01 36.19
C PRO A 191 9.10 -7.67 35.56
N GLY A 192 8.18 -7.68 34.59
CA GLY A 192 7.73 -6.48 33.88
C GLY A 192 8.66 -5.96 32.77
N ALA A 193 9.78 -6.64 32.48
CA ALA A 193 10.73 -6.21 31.44
C ALA A 193 10.08 -6.03 30.05
N TYR A 194 9.08 -6.86 29.71
CA TYR A 194 8.36 -6.79 28.43
C TYR A 194 7.60 -5.48 28.21
N HIS A 195 7.25 -4.75 29.28
CA HIS A 195 6.57 -3.45 29.21
C HIS A 195 7.34 -2.36 29.98
N SER A 196 8.67 -2.51 30.01
CA SER A 196 9.61 -1.49 30.51
C SER A 196 10.60 -1.14 29.38
N PRO A 197 10.12 -0.47 28.31
CA PRO A 197 10.88 -0.35 27.08
C PRO A 197 12.09 0.58 27.24
N TYR A 198 13.09 0.35 26.41
CA TYR A 198 14.35 1.09 26.43
C TYR A 198 14.97 1.19 25.05
N VAL A 199 15.83 2.18 24.87
CA VAL A 199 16.71 2.31 23.72
C VAL A 199 18.13 1.93 24.13
N GLN A 200 18.78 1.12 23.30
CA GLN A 200 20.19 0.80 23.43
C GLN A 200 20.80 0.49 22.06
N ASP A 201 21.97 1.08 21.78
CA ASP A 201 22.75 0.83 20.56
C ASP A 201 21.94 1.03 19.26
N GLY A 202 21.04 2.02 19.25
CA GLY A 202 20.19 2.34 18.10
C GLY A 202 18.99 1.41 17.92
N TRP A 203 18.67 0.56 18.89
CA TRP A 203 17.49 -0.30 18.91
C TRP A 203 16.55 0.11 20.03
N VAL A 204 15.24 0.13 19.74
CA VAL A 204 14.18 0.26 20.74
C VAL A 204 13.61 -1.14 21.05
N TYR A 205 13.53 -1.47 22.34
CA TYR A 205 13.12 -2.78 22.87
C TYR A 205 11.86 -2.69 23.70
N GLY A 206 11.04 -3.75 23.67
CA GLY A 206 9.76 -3.83 24.39
C GLY A 206 8.69 -4.56 23.58
N ALA A 207 7.69 -5.12 24.28
CA ALA A 207 6.58 -5.79 23.63
C ALA A 207 5.75 -4.80 22.82
N GLY A 208 5.32 -5.23 21.63
CA GLY A 208 4.52 -4.43 20.74
C GLY A 208 5.30 -3.37 19.95
N LEU A 209 6.64 -3.32 20.06
CA LEU A 209 7.42 -2.33 19.31
C LEU A 209 7.39 -2.55 17.80
N GLN A 210 7.29 -3.78 17.34
CA GLN A 210 7.24 -4.12 15.93
C GLN A 210 5.87 -4.71 15.53
N ASP A 211 5.09 -5.22 16.49
CA ASP A 211 3.75 -5.77 16.28
C ASP A 211 2.83 -5.47 17.49
N ASP A 212 2.09 -4.35 17.51
CA ASP A 212 2.04 -3.33 16.45
C ASP A 212 1.92 -1.90 16.99
N SER A 213 2.24 -1.68 18.28
CA SER A 213 2.24 -0.34 18.86
C SER A 213 3.23 0.61 18.19
N GLY A 214 4.46 0.15 17.91
CA GLY A 214 5.45 0.99 17.26
C GLY A 214 5.02 1.45 15.85
N PRO A 215 4.63 0.54 14.94
CA PRO A 215 4.13 0.93 13.63
C PRO A 215 2.82 1.72 13.69
N THR A 216 1.92 1.45 14.65
CA THR A 216 0.74 2.30 14.91
C THR A 216 1.15 3.75 15.18
N LEU A 217 2.15 3.96 16.04
CA LEU A 217 2.65 5.29 16.39
C LEU A 217 3.43 5.91 15.22
N ALA A 218 4.16 5.12 14.45
CA ALA A 218 4.78 5.59 13.21
C ALA A 218 3.75 6.10 12.21
N THR A 219 2.61 5.41 12.06
CA THR A 219 1.48 5.84 11.23
C THR A 219 0.89 7.17 11.74
N LEU A 220 0.69 7.31 13.06
CA LEU A 220 0.21 8.56 13.66
C LEU A 220 1.20 9.71 13.40
N LEU A 221 2.49 9.50 13.62
CA LEU A 221 3.52 10.53 13.42
C LEU A 221 3.75 10.85 11.93
N ALA A 222 3.53 9.90 11.03
CA ALA A 222 3.52 10.16 9.59
C ALA A 222 2.37 11.09 9.19
N ALA A 223 1.16 10.88 9.74
CA ALA A 223 0.05 11.81 9.54
C ALA A 223 0.34 13.19 10.17
N LYS A 224 1.04 13.23 11.30
CA LYS A 224 1.50 14.49 11.91
C LYS A 224 2.49 15.23 11.00
N ALA A 225 3.44 14.53 10.39
CA ALA A 225 4.37 15.11 9.43
C ALA A 225 3.65 15.69 8.21
N LEU A 226 2.62 15.00 7.69
CA LEU A 226 1.78 15.52 6.61
C LEU A 226 1.00 16.79 7.00
N LEU A 227 0.52 16.84 8.25
CA LEU A 227 -0.15 18.01 8.80
C LEU A 227 0.78 19.23 8.86
N GLU A 228 2.02 19.05 9.31
CA GLU A 228 3.04 20.11 9.38
C GLU A 228 3.54 20.53 7.99
N ALA A 229 3.71 19.58 7.07
CA ALA A 229 4.12 19.85 5.69
C ALA A 229 3.08 20.70 4.92
N GLY A 230 1.82 20.74 5.38
CA GLY A 230 0.78 21.60 4.83
C GLY A 230 0.43 21.32 3.37
N LEU A 231 0.66 20.09 2.90
CA LEU A 231 0.51 19.72 1.49
C LEU A 231 -0.95 19.57 1.07
N PRO A 232 -1.27 19.77 -0.24
CA PRO A 232 -2.60 19.55 -0.79
C PRO A 232 -3.12 18.12 -0.59
N LEU A 233 -4.31 18.01 0.02
CA LEU A 233 -5.09 16.79 0.18
C LEU A 233 -6.45 16.94 -0.50
N ASP A 234 -6.83 15.95 -1.31
CA ASP A 234 -8.15 15.89 -1.94
C ASP A 234 -9.16 15.12 -1.06
N ARG A 235 -8.64 14.16 -0.27
CA ARG A 235 -9.37 13.29 0.67
C ARG A 235 -8.95 13.53 2.11
N ARG A 236 -9.80 13.13 3.04
CA ARG A 236 -9.43 13.02 4.46
C ARG A 236 -8.53 11.80 4.68
N ILE A 237 -7.60 11.90 5.63
CA ILE A 237 -6.80 10.76 6.09
C ILE A 237 -7.22 10.46 7.53
N ARG A 238 -7.66 9.22 7.79
CA ARG A 238 -8.06 8.75 9.12
C ARG A 238 -7.09 7.69 9.63
N ILE A 239 -6.53 7.92 10.81
CA ILE A 239 -5.65 6.98 11.49
C ILE A 239 -6.46 6.29 12.59
N VAL A 240 -6.75 5.00 12.43
CA VAL A 240 -7.54 4.20 13.37
C VAL A 240 -6.62 3.28 14.16
N MET A 241 -6.72 3.35 15.49
CA MET A 241 -5.86 2.63 16.42
C MET A 241 -6.74 1.74 17.31
N GLY A 242 -6.73 0.43 17.04
CA GLY A 242 -7.43 -0.62 17.81
C GLY A 242 -6.60 -1.12 19.00
N ILE A 243 -7.16 -2.06 19.77
CA ILE A 243 -6.50 -2.59 20.99
C ILE A 243 -6.84 -4.08 21.28
N TYR A 244 -7.41 -4.81 20.31
CA TYR A 244 -7.81 -6.22 20.44
C TYR A 244 -7.60 -7.06 19.15
N GLU A 245 -6.58 -6.76 18.34
CA GLU A 245 -6.25 -7.58 17.15
C GLU A 245 -5.68 -8.94 17.58
N ASP A 246 -4.65 -8.91 18.45
CA ASP A 246 -3.84 -10.05 18.87
C ASP A 246 -4.54 -10.99 19.88
N GLY A 247 -5.72 -10.58 20.34
CA GLY A 247 -6.53 -11.34 21.28
C GLY A 247 -7.68 -10.50 21.80
N GLY A 248 -8.90 -10.87 21.40
CA GLY A 248 -10.11 -10.14 21.78
C GLY A 248 -11.10 -10.98 22.57
N PRO A 249 -12.17 -10.35 23.08
CA PRO A 249 -13.25 -11.03 23.79
C PRO A 249 -14.19 -11.86 22.90
N GLY A 250 -13.86 -12.00 21.60
CA GLY A 250 -14.82 -12.34 20.56
C GLY A 250 -15.82 -11.21 20.30
N THR A 251 -16.59 -11.31 19.22
CA THR A 251 -17.61 -10.29 18.91
C THR A 251 -18.97 -10.67 19.49
N PRO A 252 -19.78 -9.72 19.99
CA PRO A 252 -21.17 -9.96 20.35
C PRO A 252 -21.96 -10.63 19.23
N SER A 253 -23.01 -11.38 19.56
CA SER A 253 -23.87 -11.98 18.54
C SER A 253 -24.64 -10.90 17.75
N THR A 254 -25.16 -11.27 16.58
CA THR A 254 -26.06 -10.40 15.81
C THR A 254 -27.31 -10.03 16.61
N THR A 255 -27.86 -10.97 17.39
CA THR A 255 -28.96 -10.72 18.34
C THR A 255 -28.61 -9.67 19.40
N ASN A 256 -27.43 -9.78 20.02
CA ASN A 256 -26.97 -8.80 21.01
C ASN A 256 -26.82 -7.42 20.36
N THR A 257 -26.25 -7.37 19.15
CA THR A 257 -26.04 -6.13 18.41
C THR A 257 -27.37 -5.45 18.04
N ALA A 258 -28.37 -6.25 17.64
CA ALA A 258 -29.71 -5.78 17.29
C ALA A 258 -30.45 -5.11 18.46
N THR A 259 -30.06 -5.38 19.72
CA THR A 259 -30.63 -4.68 20.89
C THR A 259 -30.29 -3.19 20.93
N PHE A 260 -29.21 -2.78 20.25
CA PHE A 260 -28.75 -1.39 20.20
C PHE A 260 -28.91 -0.78 18.80
N GLN A 261 -28.65 -1.51 17.72
CA GLN A 261 -28.71 -0.96 16.35
C GLN A 261 -30.01 -1.31 15.62
N SER A 262 -30.50 -0.38 14.81
CA SER A 262 -31.67 -0.61 13.95
C SER A 262 -31.37 -1.48 12.74
N ILE A 263 -30.13 -1.43 12.23
CA ILE A 263 -29.69 -2.17 11.05
C ILE A 263 -28.42 -2.92 11.48
N PRO A 264 -28.49 -4.07 12.16
CA PRO A 264 -27.28 -4.83 12.50
C PRO A 264 -26.70 -5.52 11.25
N TYR A 265 -25.43 -5.90 11.30
CA TYR A 265 -24.85 -6.78 10.26
C TYR A 265 -25.40 -8.20 10.40
N ASN A 266 -25.57 -8.89 9.27
CA ASN A 266 -25.96 -10.31 9.25
C ASN A 266 -24.82 -11.24 9.69
N SER A 267 -23.58 -10.80 9.54
CA SER A 267 -22.37 -11.46 10.04
C SER A 267 -21.40 -10.39 10.53
N ASN A 268 -20.84 -10.58 11.72
CA ASN A 268 -19.93 -9.62 12.33
C ASN A 268 -18.51 -9.78 11.79
N PRO A 269 -17.75 -8.67 11.64
CA PRO A 269 -16.30 -8.76 11.46
C PRO A 269 -15.67 -9.62 12.57
N SER A 270 -14.60 -10.35 12.28
CA SER A 270 -13.97 -11.25 13.25
C SER A 270 -13.17 -10.53 14.34
N PHE A 271 -12.58 -9.38 14.00
CA PHE A 271 -11.84 -8.56 14.95
C PHE A 271 -12.79 -7.66 15.73
N TYR A 272 -12.56 -7.57 17.04
CA TYR A 272 -13.43 -6.80 17.93
C TYR A 272 -13.41 -5.30 17.62
N ASP A 273 -12.24 -4.76 17.26
CA ASP A 273 -12.09 -3.36 16.84
C ASP A 273 -12.82 -3.08 15.52
N ASN A 274 -12.67 -3.96 14.52
CA ASN A 274 -13.37 -3.83 13.24
C ASN A 274 -14.88 -3.98 13.41
N TRP A 275 -15.34 -4.88 14.28
CA TRP A 275 -16.75 -4.99 14.63
C TRP A 275 -17.26 -3.70 15.28
N ALA A 276 -16.50 -3.12 16.22
CA ALA A 276 -16.89 -1.88 16.86
C ALA A 276 -16.93 -0.72 15.85
N TYR A 277 -15.96 -0.63 14.94
CA TYR A 277 -15.88 0.41 13.92
C TYR A 277 -17.01 0.28 12.89
N LYS A 278 -17.10 -0.87 12.22
CA LYS A 278 -17.99 -1.12 11.08
C LYS A 278 -19.43 -1.33 11.50
N ASN A 279 -19.64 -2.09 12.58
CA ASN A 279 -20.97 -2.48 13.02
C ASN A 279 -21.43 -1.59 14.18
N LEU A 280 -20.84 -1.68 15.39
CA LEU A 280 -21.32 -0.96 16.58
C LEU A 280 -21.54 0.53 16.34
N ASN A 281 -20.54 1.19 15.76
CA ASN A 281 -20.54 2.63 15.58
C ASN A 281 -20.92 3.06 14.15
N ARG A 282 -20.99 2.17 13.14
CA ARG A 282 -21.27 2.54 11.75
C ARG A 282 -20.41 3.72 11.26
N GLU A 283 -19.11 3.67 11.54
CA GLU A 283 -18.18 4.69 11.03
C GLU A 283 -18.02 4.58 9.51
N GLU A 284 -17.57 5.66 8.88
CA GLU A 284 -17.35 5.74 7.44
C GLU A 284 -16.32 4.69 6.98
N ILE A 285 -16.64 3.96 5.91
CA ILE A 285 -15.75 2.99 5.28
C ILE A 285 -14.81 3.73 4.32
N PRO A 286 -13.50 3.44 4.33
CA PRO A 286 -12.55 4.12 3.46
C PRO A 286 -12.73 3.69 2.00
N ILE A 287 -12.34 4.56 1.07
CA ILE A 287 -12.20 4.16 -0.35
C ILE A 287 -10.90 3.39 -0.59
N ALA A 288 -9.87 3.64 0.22
CA ALA A 288 -8.63 2.88 0.24
C ALA A 288 -7.96 3.00 1.61
N GLY A 289 -7.13 2.03 1.94
CA GLY A 289 -6.31 2.12 3.12
C GLY A 289 -5.22 1.07 3.20
N TYR A 290 -4.45 1.14 4.26
CA TYR A 290 -3.56 0.06 4.65
C TYR A 290 -3.69 -0.23 6.14
N THR A 291 -3.25 -1.43 6.51
CA THR A 291 -2.82 -1.72 7.87
C THR A 291 -1.30 -1.70 7.97
N SER A 292 -0.77 -1.08 9.04
CA SER A 292 0.68 -1.09 9.32
C SER A 292 1.16 -2.41 9.95
N ASP A 293 0.23 -3.29 10.28
CA ASP A 293 0.51 -4.66 10.73
C ASP A 293 0.77 -5.58 9.50
N SER A 294 2.05 -5.63 9.09
CA SER A 294 2.72 -6.73 8.40
C SER A 294 4.13 -6.31 7.90
N ARG A 295 4.36 -6.24 6.58
CA ARG A 295 5.65 -5.90 5.96
C ARG A 295 5.48 -5.04 4.72
N PHE A 296 6.54 -4.31 4.40
CA PHE A 296 6.74 -3.73 3.08
C PHE A 296 7.18 -4.80 2.05
N PRO A 297 7.03 -4.54 0.74
CA PRO A 297 6.49 -3.32 0.16
C PRO A 297 4.96 -3.24 0.21
N VAL A 298 4.24 -4.33 -0.07
CA VAL A 298 2.77 -4.41 0.02
C VAL A 298 2.37 -5.87 0.23
N ILE A 299 1.45 -6.15 1.14
CA ILE A 299 0.79 -7.46 1.26
C ILE A 299 -0.60 -7.40 0.66
N VAL A 300 -0.83 -8.24 -0.36
CA VAL A 300 -2.08 -8.27 -1.14
C VAL A 300 -3.08 -9.32 -0.65
N GLY A 301 -2.65 -10.24 0.22
CA GLY A 301 -3.53 -11.30 0.74
C GLY A 301 -2.81 -12.43 1.49
N ASN A 302 -3.60 -13.39 1.95
CA ASN A 302 -3.18 -14.61 2.63
C ASN A 302 -2.91 -15.73 1.62
N SER A 303 -1.68 -16.20 1.60
CA SER A 303 -1.19 -17.30 0.78
C SER A 303 -1.44 -18.68 1.39
N GLY A 304 -1.51 -19.70 0.53
CA GLY A 304 -1.41 -21.11 0.95
C GLY A 304 0.05 -21.52 1.11
N SER A 305 0.33 -22.59 1.85
CA SER A 305 1.70 -23.13 1.96
C SER A 305 1.74 -24.65 2.14
N VAL A 306 2.86 -25.26 1.77
CA VAL A 306 3.22 -26.67 1.99
C VAL A 306 4.69 -26.76 2.36
N THR A 307 5.10 -27.81 3.09
CA THR A 307 6.51 -28.01 3.48
C THR A 307 6.95 -29.45 3.22
N PRO A 308 7.21 -29.85 1.96
CA PRO A 308 7.77 -31.17 1.66
C PRO A 308 9.20 -31.33 2.19
N SER A 309 9.64 -32.57 2.39
CA SER A 309 11.05 -32.89 2.60
C SER A 309 11.78 -33.06 1.27
N VAL A 310 12.99 -32.52 1.18
CA VAL A 310 13.95 -32.72 0.10
C VAL A 310 15.12 -33.55 0.63
N SER A 311 15.38 -34.70 0.02
CA SER A 311 16.34 -35.68 0.55
C SER A 311 17.28 -36.24 -0.52
N MET A 312 18.51 -36.58 -0.11
CA MET A 312 19.47 -37.30 -0.94
C MET A 312 20.33 -38.20 -0.07
N SER A 313 20.43 -39.48 -0.44
CA SER A 313 21.32 -40.44 0.24
C SER A 313 22.78 -40.13 -0.09
N LEU A 314 23.59 -40.01 0.97
CA LEU A 314 25.04 -39.86 0.89
C LEU A 314 25.79 -41.14 1.32
N SER A 315 25.08 -42.25 1.57
CA SER A 315 25.67 -43.47 2.12
C SER A 315 26.80 -44.06 1.27
N ALA A 316 26.80 -43.79 -0.04
CA ALA A 316 27.87 -44.17 -0.97
C ALA A 316 29.20 -43.43 -0.73
N ASP A 317 29.21 -42.40 0.13
CA ASP A 317 30.41 -41.66 0.52
C ASP A 317 31.00 -42.12 1.87
N SER A 318 30.39 -43.11 2.54
CA SER A 318 30.76 -43.58 3.90
C SER A 318 32.24 -43.95 4.10
N THR A 319 32.97 -44.28 3.04
CA THR A 319 34.41 -44.62 3.10
C THR A 319 35.33 -43.54 2.51
N LYS A 320 34.77 -42.43 2.01
CA LYS A 320 35.52 -41.37 1.34
C LYS A 320 36.04 -40.35 2.35
N ALA A 321 37.21 -39.79 2.05
CA ALA A 321 37.68 -38.59 2.72
C ALA A 321 36.76 -37.40 2.38
N PHE A 322 36.66 -36.44 3.30
CA PHE A 322 35.75 -35.29 3.24
C PHE A 322 34.26 -35.67 3.22
N ARG A 323 33.88 -36.90 3.58
CA ARG A 323 32.46 -37.26 3.73
C ARG A 323 31.81 -36.45 4.85
N LEU A 324 30.53 -36.14 4.69
CA LEU A 324 29.74 -35.47 5.71
C LEU A 324 29.49 -36.45 6.87
N THR A 325 29.69 -36.01 8.11
CA THR A 325 29.39 -36.79 9.31
C THR A 325 28.27 -36.16 10.14
N ASP A 326 28.09 -34.85 10.03
CA ASP A 326 27.02 -34.12 10.70
C ASP A 326 26.68 -32.84 9.91
N ALA A 327 25.40 -32.45 9.90
CA ALA A 327 25.01 -31.13 9.43
C ALA A 327 23.79 -30.59 10.18
N THR A 328 23.89 -29.33 10.61
CA THR A 328 22.86 -28.64 11.39
C THR A 328 22.60 -27.23 10.88
N ALA A 329 21.37 -26.74 11.06
CA ALA A 329 20.91 -25.42 10.62
C ALA A 329 20.27 -24.64 11.77
N GLY A 330 20.42 -23.32 11.80
CA GLY A 330 19.85 -22.48 12.87
C GLY A 330 19.76 -21.01 12.49
N VAL A 331 19.64 -20.16 13.52
CA VAL A 331 19.67 -18.70 13.37
C VAL A 331 21.11 -18.18 13.44
N THR A 332 21.41 -17.18 12.63
CA THR A 332 22.71 -16.50 12.60
C THR A 332 23.11 -15.90 13.96
N ARG A 333 24.41 -15.77 14.18
CA ARG A 333 24.98 -15.13 15.38
C ARG A 333 25.51 -13.76 15.03
N ARG A 334 25.39 -12.81 15.97
CA ARG A 334 25.97 -11.49 15.85
C ARG A 334 26.83 -11.15 17.06
N GLU A 335 28.08 -10.76 16.81
CA GLU A 335 28.99 -10.27 17.84
C GLU A 335 28.35 -9.08 18.57
N GLY A 336 28.39 -9.09 19.92
CA GLY A 336 27.80 -8.04 20.74
C GLY A 336 26.28 -8.12 20.94
N ASP A 337 25.57 -9.02 20.26
CA ASP A 337 24.11 -9.11 20.30
C ASP A 337 23.64 -10.52 20.73
N PRO A 338 23.55 -10.77 22.05
CA PRO A 338 23.18 -12.08 22.58
C PRO A 338 21.68 -12.38 22.49
N THR A 339 20.84 -11.41 22.12
CA THR A 339 19.38 -11.59 22.01
C THR A 339 18.96 -12.10 20.64
N LEU A 340 19.74 -11.88 19.57
CA LEU A 340 19.36 -12.25 18.20
C LEU A 340 18.82 -13.68 18.05
N LYS A 341 19.34 -14.63 18.82
CA LYS A 341 18.87 -16.02 18.83
C LYS A 341 17.40 -16.19 19.26
N ASP A 342 16.87 -15.25 20.06
CA ASP A 342 15.51 -15.31 20.60
C ASP A 342 14.45 -15.04 19.52
N ILE A 343 14.83 -14.48 18.36
CA ILE A 343 13.97 -14.33 17.19
C ILE A 343 13.41 -15.68 16.69
N ALA A 344 14.08 -16.79 17.01
CA ALA A 344 13.64 -18.14 16.66
C ALA A 344 12.34 -18.54 17.38
N TYR A 345 11.96 -17.86 18.47
CA TYR A 345 10.78 -18.20 19.27
C TYR A 345 9.56 -17.32 18.99
N GLY A 346 9.59 -16.52 17.91
CA GLY A 346 8.45 -15.73 17.46
C GLY A 346 7.34 -16.55 16.83
N SER A 347 6.30 -15.86 16.34
CA SER A 347 5.11 -16.49 15.76
C SER A 347 5.30 -17.07 14.36
N THR A 348 6.43 -16.79 13.73
CA THR A 348 6.86 -17.44 12.49
C THR A 348 8.19 -18.12 12.69
N THR A 349 8.46 -19.10 11.86
CA THR A 349 9.75 -19.78 11.87
C THR A 349 10.67 -19.21 10.81
N GLN A 350 11.96 -19.29 11.11
CA GLN A 350 13.01 -18.63 10.35
C GLN A 350 13.48 -19.54 9.21
N ILE A 351 14.04 -18.93 8.18
CA ILE A 351 14.92 -19.63 7.23
C ILE A 351 16.27 -19.87 7.89
N ALA A 352 16.98 -20.89 7.44
CA ALA A 352 18.33 -21.16 7.90
C ALA A 352 19.29 -19.99 7.56
N SER A 353 19.60 -19.17 8.57
CA SER A 353 20.57 -18.08 8.51
C SER A 353 21.93 -18.47 9.12
N ARG A 354 21.99 -19.69 9.70
CA ARG A 354 23.22 -20.38 10.11
C ARG A 354 23.20 -21.82 9.63
N ALA A 355 24.35 -22.33 9.19
CA ALA A 355 24.54 -23.73 8.85
C ALA A 355 25.92 -24.21 9.28
N ILE A 356 26.01 -25.44 9.77
CA ILE A 356 27.25 -26.07 10.22
C ILE A 356 27.35 -27.42 9.52
N PHE A 357 28.45 -27.66 8.83
CA PHE A 357 28.76 -28.92 8.17
C PHE A 357 30.05 -29.48 8.77
N THR A 358 30.02 -30.75 9.18
CA THR A 358 31.18 -31.44 9.74
C THR A 358 31.60 -32.55 8.80
N LEU A 359 32.86 -32.55 8.37
CA LEU A 359 33.44 -33.52 7.46
C LEU A 359 34.52 -34.34 8.16
N ASP A 360 34.61 -35.64 7.83
CA ASP A 360 35.73 -36.49 8.22
C ASP A 360 36.90 -36.31 7.24
N VAL A 361 38.06 -35.89 7.76
CA VAL A 361 39.29 -35.67 6.98
C VAL A 361 40.43 -36.63 7.36
N ALA A 362 40.17 -37.69 8.13
CA ALA A 362 41.18 -38.66 8.59
C ALA A 362 42.03 -39.23 7.44
N GLY A 363 41.41 -39.50 6.29
CA GLY A 363 42.08 -40.04 5.10
C GLY A 363 42.75 -39.02 4.18
N ALA A 364 42.73 -37.73 4.51
CA ALA A 364 43.26 -36.65 3.66
C ALA A 364 44.60 -36.11 4.19
N GLY A 365 45.57 -35.93 3.29
CA GLY A 365 46.86 -35.31 3.60
C GLY A 365 46.76 -33.81 3.89
N SER A 366 47.77 -33.23 4.53
CA SER A 366 47.77 -31.79 4.88
C SER A 366 47.57 -30.88 3.65
N ALA A 367 48.21 -31.18 2.53
CA ALA A 367 48.06 -30.41 1.30
C ALA A 367 46.63 -30.45 0.73
N GLU A 368 45.91 -31.58 0.88
CA GLU A 368 44.51 -31.70 0.44
C GLU A 368 43.58 -30.90 1.36
N ARG A 369 43.81 -31.01 2.68
CA ARG A 369 43.10 -30.22 3.70
C ARG A 369 43.28 -28.71 3.44
N ASP A 370 44.50 -28.26 3.21
CA ASP A 370 44.83 -26.85 2.91
C ASP A 370 44.21 -26.37 1.60
N ARG A 371 44.22 -27.22 0.57
CA ARG A 371 43.63 -26.91 -0.74
C ARG A 371 42.11 -26.75 -0.65
N PHE A 372 41.44 -27.62 0.11
CA PHE A 372 40.01 -27.54 0.36
C PHE A 372 39.63 -26.22 1.06
N VAL A 373 40.31 -25.91 2.17
CA VAL A 373 40.08 -24.67 2.93
C VAL A 373 40.37 -23.44 2.08
N SER A 374 41.50 -23.43 1.35
CA SER A 374 41.88 -22.31 0.48
C SER A 374 40.83 -22.06 -0.61
N ALA A 375 40.26 -23.10 -1.20
CA ALA A 375 39.22 -22.97 -2.22
C ALA A 375 37.92 -22.38 -1.64
N ILE A 376 37.51 -22.79 -0.44
CA ILE A 376 36.36 -22.20 0.26
C ILE A 376 36.61 -20.73 0.57
N THR A 377 37.75 -20.41 1.16
CA THR A 377 38.12 -19.03 1.53
C THR A 377 38.18 -18.13 0.29
N ALA A 378 38.78 -18.61 -0.81
CA ALA A 378 38.85 -17.87 -2.07
C ALA A 378 37.45 -17.64 -2.67
N ALA A 379 36.58 -18.65 -2.66
CA ALA A 379 35.21 -18.53 -3.16
C ALA A 379 34.39 -17.53 -2.32
N ALA A 380 34.47 -17.62 -0.99
CA ALA A 380 33.81 -16.68 -0.08
C ALA A 380 34.33 -15.25 -0.23
N THR A 381 35.65 -15.07 -0.37
CA THR A 381 36.28 -13.75 -0.60
C THR A 381 35.83 -13.14 -1.93
N THR A 382 35.80 -13.94 -3.00
CA THR A 382 35.34 -13.50 -4.34
C THR A 382 33.88 -13.02 -4.31
N LYS A 383 33.07 -13.58 -3.40
CA LYS A 383 31.67 -13.20 -3.21
C LYS A 383 31.45 -12.16 -2.10
N GLY A 384 32.52 -11.59 -1.54
CA GLY A 384 32.45 -10.54 -0.52
C GLY A 384 31.96 -11.01 0.86
N TRP A 385 32.03 -12.31 1.15
CA TRP A 385 31.70 -12.86 2.47
C TRP A 385 32.90 -12.93 3.42
N LEU A 386 34.11 -12.79 2.87
CA LEU A 386 35.34 -12.68 3.62
C LEU A 386 36.21 -11.53 3.09
N PRO A 387 37.03 -10.89 3.96
CA PRO A 387 37.06 -11.07 5.41
C PRO A 387 35.80 -10.50 6.09
N ALA A 388 35.55 -10.89 7.34
CA ALA A 388 34.51 -10.26 8.15
C ALA A 388 34.81 -8.77 8.36
N ALA A 389 33.78 -7.94 8.42
CA ALA A 389 33.97 -6.55 8.85
C ALA A 389 34.43 -6.51 10.33
N PRO A 390 35.16 -5.47 10.76
CA PRO A 390 35.58 -5.37 12.16
C PRO A 390 34.40 -5.47 13.12
N ARG A 391 34.54 -6.29 14.19
CA ARG A 391 33.52 -6.52 15.22
C ARG A 391 32.21 -7.14 14.69
N THR A 392 32.31 -8.00 13.67
CA THR A 392 31.19 -8.77 13.15
C THR A 392 31.50 -10.25 13.17
N THR A 393 30.47 -11.08 13.28
CA THR A 393 30.60 -12.53 13.16
C THR A 393 31.10 -12.89 11.75
N PRO A 394 32.16 -13.71 11.62
CA PRO A 394 32.57 -14.17 10.30
C PRO A 394 31.48 -15.01 9.63
N LYS A 395 31.12 -14.62 8.40
CA LYS A 395 30.11 -15.30 7.58
C LYS A 395 30.52 -16.71 7.17
N VAL A 396 31.82 -16.97 7.03
CA VAL A 396 32.36 -18.28 6.66
C VAL A 396 33.53 -18.60 7.57
N GLN A 397 33.50 -19.75 8.22
CA GLN A 397 34.60 -20.25 9.05
C GLN A 397 34.83 -21.72 8.71
N ALA A 398 36.07 -22.07 8.38
CA ALA A 398 36.49 -23.44 8.13
C ALA A 398 37.62 -23.79 9.11
N THR A 399 37.35 -24.70 10.04
CA THR A 399 38.28 -25.04 11.14
C THR A 399 38.56 -26.53 11.11
N ILE A 400 39.82 -26.93 11.27
CA ILE A 400 40.24 -28.33 11.36
C ILE A 400 40.71 -28.61 12.78
N THR A 401 40.12 -29.63 13.42
CA THR A 401 40.52 -30.12 14.74
C THR A 401 40.70 -31.63 14.67
N GLY A 402 41.95 -32.11 14.73
CA GLY A 402 42.27 -33.52 14.52
C GLY A 402 41.85 -33.99 13.12
N ASP A 403 40.95 -34.96 13.07
CA ASP A 403 40.41 -35.53 11.83
C ASP A 403 39.01 -34.99 11.46
N SER A 404 38.58 -33.90 12.09
CA SER A 404 37.32 -33.25 11.80
C SER A 404 37.55 -31.87 11.19
N LEU A 405 36.84 -31.58 10.09
CA LEU A 405 36.72 -30.24 9.51
C LEU A 405 35.30 -29.72 9.72
N THR A 406 35.16 -28.56 10.35
CA THR A 406 33.87 -27.86 10.51
C THR A 406 33.83 -26.64 9.59
N LEU A 407 32.80 -26.58 8.74
CA LEU A 407 32.44 -25.41 7.94
C LEU A 407 31.18 -24.78 8.55
N GLU A 408 31.32 -23.59 9.12
CA GLU A 408 30.22 -22.79 9.65
C GLU A 408 29.92 -21.59 8.75
N ILE A 409 28.63 -21.39 8.46
CA ILE A 409 28.08 -20.35 7.60
C ILE A 409 27.12 -19.48 8.41
N ASN A 410 27.23 -18.16 8.30
CA ASN A 410 26.34 -17.15 8.89
C ASN A 410 25.93 -16.13 7.80
N THR A 411 24.67 -15.70 7.78
CA THR A 411 24.17 -14.72 6.79
C THR A 411 24.13 -13.27 7.30
N ASP A 412 24.29 -13.05 8.61
CA ASP A 412 24.08 -11.80 9.38
C ASP A 412 22.63 -11.32 9.51
N VAL A 413 21.72 -11.88 8.69
CA VAL A 413 20.31 -11.51 8.63
C VAL A 413 19.44 -12.73 8.95
N ALA A 414 18.71 -12.67 10.05
CA ALA A 414 17.64 -13.61 10.35
C ALA A 414 16.38 -13.18 9.59
N MET A 415 15.79 -14.10 8.83
CA MET A 415 14.66 -13.83 7.96
C MET A 415 13.63 -14.95 8.07
N GLU A 416 12.36 -14.60 7.96
CA GLU A 416 11.26 -15.55 8.02
C GLU A 416 10.99 -16.25 6.68
N MET A 417 10.31 -17.40 6.75
CA MET A 417 10.07 -18.27 5.60
C MET A 417 9.28 -17.69 4.42
N PRO A 418 8.32 -16.75 4.57
CA PRO A 418 7.59 -16.23 3.41
C PRO A 418 8.44 -15.36 2.47
N THR A 419 9.58 -14.86 2.94
CA THR A 419 10.43 -13.89 2.21
C THR A 419 11.91 -14.30 2.19
N PRO A 420 12.24 -15.52 1.71
CA PRO A 420 13.60 -16.04 1.73
C PRO A 420 14.61 -15.17 0.95
N GLN A 421 14.13 -14.43 -0.05
CA GLN A 421 14.92 -13.56 -0.90
C GLN A 421 15.54 -12.34 -0.19
N TYR A 422 15.10 -12.02 1.04
CA TYR A 422 15.62 -10.86 1.79
C TYR A 422 16.80 -11.18 2.72
N GLY A 423 16.99 -12.44 3.13
CA GLY A 423 17.96 -12.81 4.18
C GLY A 423 19.13 -13.69 3.76
N LYS A 424 19.09 -14.24 2.53
CA LYS A 424 19.96 -15.33 2.04
C LYS A 424 19.73 -16.64 2.81
N ASN A 425 20.28 -17.75 2.31
CA ASN A 425 20.13 -19.06 2.98
C ASN A 425 21.48 -19.73 3.23
N ALA A 426 21.80 -19.96 4.51
CA ALA A 426 23.09 -20.51 4.93
C ALA A 426 23.35 -21.94 4.40
N ILE A 427 22.30 -22.70 4.11
CA ILE A 427 22.41 -24.04 3.52
C ILE A 427 22.82 -23.93 2.05
N VAL A 428 22.17 -23.04 1.29
CA VAL A 428 22.51 -22.78 -0.11
C VAL A 428 23.98 -22.35 -0.22
N TRP A 429 24.41 -21.43 0.64
CA TRP A 429 25.80 -20.96 0.69
C TRP A 429 26.79 -22.05 1.12
N GLY A 430 26.46 -22.82 2.15
CA GLY A 430 27.29 -23.95 2.57
C GLY A 430 27.48 -24.98 1.47
N MET A 431 26.38 -25.37 0.79
CA MET A 431 26.43 -26.28 -0.35
C MET A 431 27.27 -25.73 -1.51
N PHE A 432 27.15 -24.43 -1.83
CA PHE A 432 28.01 -23.80 -2.83
C PHE A 432 29.50 -23.88 -2.46
N LEU A 433 29.85 -23.57 -1.21
CA LEU A 433 31.25 -23.61 -0.76
C LEU A 433 31.80 -25.03 -0.69
N LEU A 434 31.00 -26.00 -0.23
CA LEU A 434 31.35 -27.43 -0.28
C LEU A 434 31.61 -27.88 -1.72
N SER A 435 30.78 -27.46 -2.69
CA SER A 435 31.01 -27.73 -4.11
C SER A 435 32.37 -27.20 -4.57
N LYS A 436 32.75 -25.97 -4.20
CA LYS A 436 34.06 -25.39 -4.56
C LYS A 436 35.23 -26.11 -3.88
N GLY A 437 35.12 -26.41 -2.59
CA GLY A 437 36.14 -27.13 -1.83
C GLY A 437 36.41 -28.51 -2.42
N LEU A 438 35.36 -29.31 -2.60
CA LEU A 438 35.45 -30.67 -3.18
C LEU A 438 35.92 -30.64 -4.63
N GLY A 439 35.46 -29.67 -5.42
CA GLY A 439 35.90 -29.48 -6.81
C GLY A 439 37.39 -29.14 -6.91
N ALA A 440 37.94 -28.39 -5.96
CA ALA A 440 39.38 -28.13 -5.91
C ALA A 440 40.21 -29.39 -5.66
N LEU A 441 39.63 -30.42 -5.03
CA LEU A 441 40.25 -31.74 -4.87
C LEU A 441 40.10 -32.63 -6.12
N GLY A 442 39.39 -32.17 -7.15
CA GLY A 442 39.12 -32.94 -8.37
C GLY A 442 37.89 -33.84 -8.28
N ALA A 443 37.11 -33.78 -7.18
CA ALA A 443 35.90 -34.59 -7.05
C ALA A 443 34.78 -34.08 -7.97
N THR A 444 34.16 -35.00 -8.72
CA THR A 444 32.98 -34.73 -9.56
C THR A 444 31.70 -35.26 -8.90
N ALA A 445 30.54 -34.89 -9.46
CA ALA A 445 29.24 -35.42 -9.02
C ALA A 445 29.08 -36.94 -9.23
N ALA A 446 29.90 -37.55 -10.10
CA ALA A 446 29.96 -39.00 -10.24
C ALA A 446 30.81 -39.65 -9.14
N ASP A 447 31.84 -38.93 -8.66
CA ASP A 447 32.78 -39.44 -7.67
C ASP A 447 32.24 -39.37 -6.25
N MET A 448 31.36 -38.42 -5.92
CA MET A 448 30.88 -38.19 -4.55
C MET A 448 29.44 -37.66 -4.51
N GLN A 449 28.58 -38.27 -3.68
CA GLN A 449 27.17 -37.84 -3.54
C GLN A 449 27.06 -36.49 -2.85
N LEU A 450 27.91 -36.18 -1.87
CA LEU A 450 27.96 -34.85 -1.26
C LEU A 450 28.28 -33.77 -2.30
N LYS A 451 29.20 -34.05 -3.23
CA LYS A 451 29.51 -33.15 -4.35
C LYS A 451 28.30 -32.97 -5.26
N LYS A 452 27.59 -34.05 -5.58
CA LYS A 452 26.37 -34.03 -6.38
C LYS A 452 25.25 -33.20 -5.71
N ALA A 453 25.03 -33.40 -4.42
CA ALA A 453 24.08 -32.62 -3.63
C ALA A 453 24.45 -31.13 -3.63
N ALA A 454 25.71 -30.82 -3.35
CA ALA A 454 26.25 -29.48 -3.32
C ALA A 454 26.09 -28.74 -4.66
N ASP A 455 26.43 -29.41 -5.78
CA ASP A 455 26.24 -28.88 -7.13
C ASP A 455 24.76 -28.68 -7.47
N GLY A 456 23.90 -29.62 -7.07
CA GLY A 456 22.47 -29.56 -7.31
C GLY A 456 21.79 -28.38 -6.64
N ILE A 457 22.05 -28.17 -5.34
CA ILE A 457 21.49 -27.03 -4.60
C ILE A 457 22.04 -25.71 -5.14
N ALA A 458 23.34 -25.62 -5.39
CA ALA A 458 23.94 -24.42 -5.97
C ALA A 458 23.35 -24.08 -7.36
N ASP A 459 23.08 -25.09 -8.19
CA ASP A 459 22.46 -24.87 -9.51
C ASP A 459 20.99 -24.43 -9.43
N LEU A 460 20.24 -24.87 -8.42
CA LEU A 460 18.83 -24.52 -8.26
C LEU A 460 18.64 -23.14 -7.60
N PHE A 461 19.55 -22.73 -6.71
CA PHE A 461 19.39 -21.53 -5.87
C PHE A 461 20.49 -20.47 -6.02
N PHE A 462 21.60 -20.74 -6.72
CA PHE A 462 22.77 -19.86 -6.69
C PHE A 462 23.62 -19.86 -7.98
N ARG A 463 22.97 -19.78 -9.15
CA ARG A 463 23.68 -19.66 -10.43
C ARG A 463 24.41 -18.33 -10.54
N ASP A 464 25.65 -18.39 -11.01
CA ASP A 464 26.57 -17.24 -11.14
C ASP A 464 26.80 -16.44 -9.83
N GLY A 465 26.42 -17.04 -8.71
CA GLY A 465 26.44 -16.43 -7.37
C GLY A 465 25.44 -15.31 -7.17
N VAL A 466 24.26 -15.43 -7.79
CA VAL A 466 23.07 -14.64 -7.52
C VAL A 466 21.99 -15.56 -6.96
N GLU A 467 21.47 -15.28 -5.77
CA GLU A 467 20.31 -15.99 -5.23
C GLU A 467 19.01 -15.43 -5.83
N GLY A 468 18.81 -14.12 -5.71
CA GLY A 468 17.77 -13.33 -6.41
C GLY A 468 16.43 -14.04 -6.64
N GLU A 469 16.01 -14.11 -7.91
CA GLU A 469 14.77 -14.77 -8.33
C GLU A 469 14.84 -16.31 -8.31
N ALA A 470 15.96 -16.93 -7.93
CA ALA A 470 16.01 -18.38 -7.74
C ALA A 470 15.02 -18.82 -6.64
N TYR A 471 14.78 -17.95 -5.64
CA TYR A 471 13.80 -18.18 -4.59
C TYR A 471 12.34 -18.14 -5.05
N ILE A 472 12.07 -17.70 -6.28
CA ILE A 472 10.75 -17.83 -6.92
C ILE A 472 10.72 -18.94 -8.00
N GLY A 473 11.78 -19.74 -8.07
CA GLY A 473 11.88 -20.91 -8.95
C GLY A 473 12.39 -20.62 -10.36
N LYS A 474 13.05 -19.48 -10.60
CA LYS A 474 13.59 -19.10 -11.92
C LYS A 474 14.47 -20.18 -12.57
N TYR A 475 15.19 -20.95 -11.78
CA TYR A 475 16.09 -22.01 -12.26
C TYR A 475 15.50 -23.42 -12.20
N MET A 476 14.22 -23.53 -11.83
CA MET A 476 13.52 -24.79 -11.60
C MET A 476 12.56 -25.16 -12.75
N GLY A 477 12.73 -24.54 -13.93
CA GLY A 477 11.91 -24.85 -15.11
C GLY A 477 10.48 -24.34 -15.07
N ILE A 478 10.13 -23.50 -14.08
CA ILE A 478 8.81 -22.86 -14.02
C ILE A 478 8.68 -21.91 -15.24
N PRO A 479 7.59 -21.98 -16.01
CA PRO A 479 7.35 -21.04 -17.10
C PRO A 479 7.38 -19.59 -16.61
N ALA A 480 7.97 -18.67 -17.39
CA ALA A 480 8.11 -17.27 -16.99
C ALA A 480 6.76 -16.60 -16.64
N SER A 481 5.68 -16.96 -17.34
CA SER A 481 4.31 -16.49 -17.07
C SER A 481 3.71 -16.99 -15.75
N LEU A 482 4.31 -18.01 -15.13
CA LEU A 482 3.87 -18.60 -13.86
C LEU A 482 4.77 -18.22 -12.68
N LEU A 483 5.90 -17.54 -12.91
CA LEU A 483 6.76 -17.06 -11.83
C LEU A 483 6.06 -15.99 -10.97
N ARG A 484 5.27 -15.13 -11.62
CA ARG A 484 4.64 -13.96 -11.01
C ARG A 484 3.22 -13.76 -11.55
N ASN A 485 2.38 -13.12 -10.74
CA ASN A 485 1.11 -12.62 -11.24
C ASN A 485 1.35 -11.47 -12.25
N PRO A 486 0.72 -11.50 -13.45
CA PRO A 486 0.96 -10.50 -14.49
C PRO A 486 0.51 -9.09 -14.10
N SER A 487 -0.52 -8.95 -13.25
CA SER A 487 -1.09 -7.64 -12.91
C SER A 487 -0.21 -6.87 -11.93
N ASN A 488 0.25 -7.51 -10.86
CA ASN A 488 0.97 -6.82 -9.77
C ASN A 488 2.38 -7.35 -9.47
N GLY A 489 2.85 -8.38 -10.18
CA GLY A 489 4.19 -8.94 -10.02
C GLY A 489 4.41 -9.79 -8.76
N THR A 490 3.34 -10.07 -7.98
CA THR A 490 3.41 -10.93 -6.80
C THR A 490 3.96 -12.30 -7.18
N PRO A 491 5.01 -12.82 -6.52
CA PRO A 491 5.49 -14.16 -6.76
C PRO A 491 4.42 -15.21 -6.50
N ASN A 492 4.20 -16.08 -7.49
CA ASN A 492 3.23 -17.16 -7.35
C ASN A 492 3.74 -18.27 -6.45
N LEU A 493 5.04 -18.58 -6.49
CA LEU A 493 5.70 -19.48 -5.54
C LEU A 493 6.94 -18.82 -4.92
N THR A 494 7.21 -19.13 -3.66
CA THR A 494 8.49 -18.84 -3.00
C THR A 494 9.00 -20.11 -2.32
N PHE A 495 10.32 -20.31 -2.29
CA PHE A 495 10.96 -21.52 -1.77
C PHE A 495 11.99 -21.19 -0.68
N ALA A 496 11.90 -21.83 0.48
CA ALA A 496 12.90 -21.71 1.54
C ALA A 496 13.38 -23.08 2.01
N LEU A 497 14.61 -23.47 1.61
CA LEU A 497 15.27 -24.69 2.09
C LEU A 497 15.63 -24.57 3.58
N MET A 498 15.44 -25.65 4.33
CA MET A 498 15.51 -25.62 5.79
C MET A 498 14.66 -24.49 6.38
N GLY A 499 13.50 -24.22 5.78
CA GLY A 499 12.45 -23.45 6.42
C GLY A 499 11.88 -24.24 7.58
N GLY A 500 11.69 -23.60 8.74
CA GLY A 500 11.20 -24.30 9.93
C GLY A 500 11.95 -23.98 11.21
N ILE A 501 12.99 -23.13 11.16
CA ILE A 501 13.86 -22.92 12.31
C ILE A 501 13.12 -22.14 13.40
N ASN A 502 12.90 -22.80 14.54
CA ASN A 502 12.12 -22.28 15.66
C ASN A 502 12.80 -22.48 17.03
N SER A 503 14.13 -22.60 17.03
CA SER A 503 14.94 -22.83 18.23
C SER A 503 16.32 -22.18 18.10
N GLU A 504 16.90 -21.78 19.24
CA GLU A 504 18.30 -21.35 19.33
C GLU A 504 19.28 -22.53 19.12
N THR A 505 18.82 -23.75 19.37
CA THR A 505 19.59 -24.97 19.15
C THR A 505 19.51 -25.36 17.67
N PRO A 506 20.66 -25.50 16.97
CA PRO A 506 20.67 -25.91 15.57
C PRO A 506 19.95 -27.26 15.35
N THR A 507 19.11 -27.31 14.33
CA THR A 507 18.34 -28.49 13.92
C THR A 507 19.18 -29.33 12.96
N SER A 508 19.31 -30.63 13.24
CA SER A 508 20.02 -31.56 12.35
C SER A 508 19.22 -31.84 11.08
N PHE A 509 19.92 -31.83 9.95
CA PHE A 509 19.41 -32.29 8.65
C PHE A 509 20.28 -33.38 8.03
N TYR A 510 21.30 -33.84 8.75
CA TYR A 510 22.14 -34.97 8.42
C TYR A 510 22.86 -35.49 9.67
N THR A 511 22.99 -36.81 9.78
CA THR A 511 23.92 -37.48 10.68
C THR A 511 24.58 -38.64 9.94
N ASP A 512 25.78 -39.04 10.36
CA ASP A 512 26.46 -40.22 9.79
C ASP A 512 25.58 -41.48 9.87
N ALA A 513 24.81 -41.61 10.96
CA ALA A 513 23.86 -42.70 11.15
C ALA A 513 22.65 -42.65 10.19
N SER A 514 22.14 -41.46 9.86
CA SER A 514 21.04 -41.33 8.90
C SER A 514 21.51 -41.58 7.46
N GLY A 515 22.77 -41.25 7.15
CA GLY A 515 23.37 -41.43 5.83
C GLY A 515 22.68 -40.67 4.70
N SER A 516 21.71 -39.80 5.01
CA SER A 516 20.88 -39.07 4.05
C SER A 516 20.64 -37.65 4.52
N LEU A 517 20.78 -36.71 3.60
CA LEU A 517 20.29 -35.34 3.77
C LEU A 517 18.76 -35.38 3.86
N SER A 518 18.18 -34.58 4.75
CA SER A 518 16.74 -34.39 4.87
C SER A 518 16.42 -32.95 5.22
N MET A 519 16.06 -32.15 4.21
CA MET A 519 15.84 -30.72 4.32
C MET A 519 14.37 -30.39 4.07
N PRO A 520 13.59 -29.95 5.07
CA PRO A 520 12.27 -29.37 4.83
C PRO A 520 12.39 -28.16 3.90
N MET A 521 11.51 -28.05 2.91
CA MET A 521 11.45 -26.91 2.01
C MET A 521 10.08 -26.23 2.16
N TYR A 522 10.04 -25.05 2.75
CA TYR A 522 8.80 -24.29 2.83
C TYR A 522 8.48 -23.70 1.46
N VAL A 523 7.26 -23.95 0.98
CA VAL A 523 6.74 -23.46 -0.30
C VAL A 523 5.45 -22.71 -0.05
N ARG A 524 5.43 -21.41 -0.37
CA ARG A 524 4.23 -20.56 -0.30
C ARG A 524 3.67 -20.35 -1.70
N SER A 525 2.33 -20.27 -1.83
CA SER A 525 1.61 -20.15 -3.11
C SER A 525 0.57 -19.04 -3.14
N MET A 526 0.53 -18.28 -4.25
CA MET A 526 -0.53 -17.33 -4.63
C MET A 526 -1.26 -17.71 -5.92
N HIS A 527 -1.03 -18.93 -6.44
CA HIS A 527 -1.71 -19.35 -7.66
C HIS A 527 -3.24 -19.31 -7.50
N VAL A 528 -3.90 -18.84 -8.56
CA VAL A 528 -5.36 -18.76 -8.64
C VAL A 528 -5.97 -20.11 -9.01
N THR A 529 -5.34 -20.84 -9.94
CA THR A 529 -5.87 -22.10 -10.48
C THR A 529 -4.99 -23.29 -10.10
N ALA A 530 -5.63 -24.46 -9.90
CA ALA A 530 -4.91 -25.69 -9.57
C ALA A 530 -4.07 -26.21 -10.74
N ALA A 531 -4.46 -25.86 -11.98
CA ALA A 531 -3.73 -26.21 -13.19
C ALA A 531 -2.38 -25.49 -13.24
N ASP A 532 -2.37 -24.16 -13.08
CA ASP A 532 -1.14 -23.37 -13.08
C ASP A 532 -0.23 -23.76 -11.91
N SER A 533 -0.82 -23.89 -10.72
CA SER A 533 -0.11 -24.36 -9.53
C SER A 533 0.52 -25.74 -9.75
N GLY A 534 -0.24 -26.69 -10.30
CA GLY A 534 0.24 -28.03 -10.62
C GLY A 534 1.35 -28.06 -11.66
N GLN A 535 1.27 -27.21 -12.69
CA GLN A 535 2.34 -27.09 -13.68
C GLN A 535 3.63 -26.56 -13.05
N ALA A 536 3.53 -25.53 -12.20
CA ALA A 536 4.70 -24.97 -11.53
C ALA A 536 5.32 -25.95 -10.53
N THR A 537 4.52 -26.65 -9.71
CA THR A 537 5.04 -27.63 -8.73
C THR A 537 5.61 -28.89 -9.40
N ALA A 538 5.08 -29.30 -10.55
CA ALA A 538 5.65 -30.38 -11.36
C ALA A 538 7.05 -30.00 -11.88
N ALA A 539 7.21 -28.79 -12.43
CA ALA A 539 8.51 -28.31 -12.90
C ALA A 539 9.57 -28.30 -11.78
N VAL A 540 9.19 -27.83 -10.58
CA VAL A 540 10.05 -27.88 -9.40
C VAL A 540 10.43 -29.32 -9.04
N THR A 541 9.46 -30.22 -9.03
CA THR A 541 9.70 -31.65 -8.75
C THR A 541 10.72 -32.24 -9.72
N ASP A 542 10.53 -32.02 -11.01
CA ASP A 542 11.43 -32.51 -12.07
C ASP A 542 12.83 -31.91 -11.93
N ALA A 543 12.94 -30.62 -11.61
CA ALA A 543 14.21 -29.95 -11.43
C ALA A 543 15.04 -30.53 -10.26
N PHE A 544 14.41 -30.80 -9.11
CA PHE A 544 15.08 -31.46 -7.98
C PHE A 544 15.46 -32.91 -8.29
N GLN A 545 14.56 -33.66 -8.94
CA GLN A 545 14.83 -35.05 -9.34
C GLN A 545 15.98 -35.15 -10.35
N ALA A 546 16.07 -34.21 -11.30
CA ALA A 546 17.18 -34.14 -12.25
C ALA A 546 18.54 -33.92 -11.57
N LYS A 547 18.56 -33.33 -10.37
CA LYS A 547 19.78 -33.21 -9.53
C LYS A 547 20.00 -34.40 -8.60
N GLY A 548 19.11 -35.39 -8.61
CA GLY A 548 19.20 -36.62 -7.82
C GLY A 548 18.58 -36.53 -6.43
N PHE A 549 17.81 -35.48 -6.13
CA PHE A 549 17.04 -35.39 -4.89
C PHE A 549 15.71 -36.14 -5.02
N THR A 550 15.26 -36.72 -3.92
CA THR A 550 13.86 -37.09 -3.72
C THR A 550 13.14 -35.91 -3.06
N ILE A 551 11.92 -35.60 -3.52
CA ILE A 551 11.10 -34.53 -2.97
C ILE A 551 9.71 -35.08 -2.61
N GLY A 552 9.19 -34.68 -1.44
CA GLY A 552 7.81 -34.99 -1.04
C GLY A 552 6.78 -34.34 -1.96
N ASN A 553 5.54 -34.84 -1.95
CA ASN A 553 4.48 -34.30 -2.80
C ASN A 553 4.20 -32.82 -2.50
N LEU A 554 4.36 -31.95 -3.51
CA LEU A 554 4.05 -30.53 -3.44
C LEU A 554 2.54 -30.25 -3.61
N GLY A 555 1.81 -31.13 -4.29
CA GLY A 555 0.40 -30.89 -4.66
C GLY A 555 0.21 -29.68 -5.58
N SER A 556 -0.98 -29.06 -5.49
CA SER A 556 -1.35 -27.85 -6.23
C SER A 556 -1.92 -26.80 -5.26
N PRO A 557 -1.08 -26.23 -4.37
CA PRO A 557 -1.56 -25.26 -3.39
C PRO A 557 -2.15 -24.03 -4.08
N VAL A 558 -3.43 -23.77 -3.82
CA VAL A 558 -4.24 -22.66 -4.35
C VAL A 558 -5.14 -22.10 -3.25
N GLY A 559 -5.90 -21.05 -3.56
CA GLY A 559 -6.93 -20.53 -2.66
C GLY A 559 -6.43 -19.42 -1.76
N ALA A 560 -5.46 -18.63 -2.22
CA ALA A 560 -5.05 -17.43 -1.52
C ALA A 560 -6.25 -16.49 -1.33
N GLY A 561 -6.50 -16.07 -0.09
CA GLY A 561 -7.51 -15.07 0.24
C GLY A 561 -6.94 -13.68 -0.05
N LEU A 562 -7.56 -12.94 -0.96
CA LEU A 562 -7.08 -11.62 -1.37
C LEU A 562 -7.72 -10.52 -0.54
N TYR A 563 -6.91 -9.60 -0.04
CA TYR A 563 -7.43 -8.38 0.56
C TYR A 563 -7.90 -7.41 -0.54
N VAL A 564 -7.14 -7.37 -1.64
CA VAL A 564 -7.46 -6.64 -2.87
C VAL A 564 -7.24 -7.53 -4.11
N THR A 565 -8.00 -7.31 -5.17
CA THR A 565 -7.77 -8.00 -6.45
C THR A 565 -6.37 -7.70 -7.00
N HIS A 566 -5.82 -8.60 -7.81
CA HIS A 566 -4.47 -8.44 -8.35
C HIS A 566 -4.31 -7.21 -9.26
N ASP A 567 -5.39 -6.76 -9.89
CA ASP A 567 -5.45 -5.57 -10.74
C ASP A 567 -5.88 -4.30 -9.99
N ASN A 568 -6.09 -4.37 -8.67
CA ASN A 568 -6.46 -3.22 -7.86
C ASN A 568 -5.33 -2.18 -7.86
N PRO A 569 -5.60 -0.91 -8.25
CA PRO A 569 -4.57 0.12 -8.38
C PRO A 569 -3.90 0.49 -7.05
N LEU A 570 -4.53 0.19 -5.91
CA LEU A 570 -3.94 0.42 -4.59
C LEU A 570 -2.60 -0.31 -4.41
N THR A 571 -2.48 -1.52 -4.96
CA THR A 571 -1.21 -2.28 -4.90
C THR A 571 -0.12 -1.56 -5.69
N ALA A 572 -0.44 -1.08 -6.89
CA ALA A 572 0.50 -0.37 -7.76
C ALA A 572 0.91 0.99 -7.15
N LEU A 573 -0.05 1.72 -6.59
CA LEU A 573 0.16 3.00 -5.89
C LEU A 573 1.14 2.82 -4.73
N GLN A 574 0.86 1.90 -3.81
CA GLN A 574 1.68 1.72 -2.62
C GLN A 574 3.07 1.16 -2.96
N PHE A 575 3.14 0.21 -3.90
CA PHE A 575 4.43 -0.32 -4.33
C PHE A 575 5.28 0.75 -5.03
N GLY A 576 4.67 1.56 -5.91
CA GLY A 576 5.31 2.70 -6.55
C GLY A 576 5.80 3.71 -5.54
N SER A 577 4.97 4.08 -4.55
CA SER A 577 5.33 5.01 -3.48
C SER A 577 6.53 4.50 -2.67
N TYR A 578 6.51 3.22 -2.26
CA TYR A 578 7.62 2.57 -1.57
C TYR A 578 8.93 2.67 -2.38
N GLN A 579 8.87 2.38 -3.68
CA GLN A 579 10.03 2.47 -4.56
C GLN A 579 10.52 3.92 -4.70
N ALA A 580 9.61 4.88 -4.80
CA ALA A 580 9.94 6.29 -4.91
C ALA A 580 10.66 6.81 -3.65
N SER A 581 10.20 6.45 -2.45
CA SER A 581 10.87 6.81 -1.18
C SER A 581 12.33 6.32 -1.15
N ILE A 582 12.53 5.05 -1.49
CA ILE A 582 13.86 4.43 -1.47
C ILE A 582 14.78 4.99 -2.56
N ASN A 583 14.25 5.23 -3.76
CA ASN A 583 15.02 5.77 -4.87
C ASN A 583 15.37 7.25 -4.67
N ARG A 584 14.55 7.99 -3.91
CA ARG A 584 14.79 9.41 -3.62
C ARG A 584 16.06 9.62 -2.79
N ASN A 585 16.31 8.74 -1.81
CA ASN A 585 17.50 8.79 -0.96
C ASN A 585 18.14 7.40 -0.75
N PRO A 586 18.87 6.86 -1.75
CA PRO A 586 19.46 5.54 -1.68
C PRO A 586 20.46 5.34 -0.54
N GLU A 587 21.09 6.42 -0.04
CA GLU A 587 22.06 6.36 1.06
C GLU A 587 21.36 6.16 2.40
N GLU A 588 20.28 6.91 2.66
CA GLU A 588 19.46 6.72 3.85
C GLU A 588 18.77 5.36 3.85
N PHE A 589 18.30 4.92 2.69
CA PHE A 589 17.62 3.64 2.50
C PHE A 589 18.55 2.53 1.99
N ALA A 590 19.84 2.55 2.37
CA ALA A 590 20.85 1.66 1.80
C ALA A 590 20.49 0.16 1.85
N ASP A 591 19.97 -0.30 3.00
CA ASP A 591 19.57 -1.70 3.20
C ASP A 591 18.46 -2.11 2.20
N PRO A 592 17.26 -1.49 2.18
CA PRO A 592 16.22 -1.84 1.21
C PRO A 592 16.59 -1.48 -0.24
N TYR A 593 17.39 -0.44 -0.49
CA TYR A 593 17.87 -0.08 -1.82
C TYR A 593 18.74 -1.19 -2.43
N SER A 594 19.52 -1.90 -1.60
CA SER A 594 20.33 -3.04 -2.04
C SER A 594 19.48 -4.25 -2.47
N LEU A 595 18.23 -4.33 -2.00
CA LEU A 595 17.28 -5.40 -2.32
C LEU A 595 16.28 -5.01 -3.42
N ARG A 596 16.36 -3.79 -3.98
CA ARG A 596 15.32 -3.23 -4.88
C ARG A 596 14.98 -4.09 -6.09
N ASP A 597 15.90 -4.95 -6.54
CA ASP A 597 15.70 -5.80 -7.72
C ASP A 597 15.00 -7.12 -7.40
N VAL A 598 14.87 -7.46 -6.11
CA VAL A 598 14.27 -8.70 -5.59
C VAL A 598 13.09 -8.46 -4.65
N VAL A 599 12.61 -7.21 -4.58
CA VAL A 599 11.46 -6.77 -3.79
C VAL A 599 10.25 -6.58 -4.70
N TYR A 600 9.11 -7.14 -4.28
CA TYR A 600 7.83 -7.14 -5.01
C TYR A 600 6.68 -7.20 -4.01
N PRO A 601 5.44 -6.86 -4.40
CA PRO A 601 4.26 -7.20 -3.62
C PRO A 601 4.24 -8.69 -3.25
N GLN A 602 3.74 -9.02 -2.06
CA GLN A 602 3.75 -10.38 -1.52
C GLN A 602 2.37 -10.76 -0.99
N GLY A 603 2.20 -12.04 -0.71
CA GLY A 603 1.17 -12.51 0.22
C GLY A 603 1.81 -12.87 1.57
N THR A 604 1.01 -13.06 2.59
CA THR A 604 1.45 -13.49 3.93
C THR A 604 0.77 -14.80 4.32
N THR A 605 1.12 -15.40 5.45
CA THR A 605 0.33 -16.48 6.07
C THR A 605 -0.34 -16.04 7.37
N GLY A 606 -0.01 -14.86 7.89
CA GLY A 606 -0.63 -14.28 9.08
C GLY A 606 -1.99 -13.65 8.78
N GLY A 607 -2.84 -13.53 9.80
CA GLY A 607 -4.00 -12.64 9.74
C GLY A 607 -3.56 -11.18 9.78
N THR A 608 -4.44 -10.29 9.33
CA THR A 608 -4.33 -8.86 9.59
C THR A 608 -5.70 -8.19 9.39
N LEU A 609 -5.85 -6.99 9.91
CA LEU A 609 -7.08 -6.18 9.89
C LEU A 609 -7.60 -5.90 8.46
N ALA A 610 -6.72 -5.91 7.44
CA ALA A 610 -7.07 -5.68 6.04
C ALA A 610 -8.15 -6.64 5.51
N SER A 611 -8.21 -7.85 6.04
CA SER A 611 -9.23 -8.86 5.66
C SER A 611 -10.69 -8.42 5.90
N SER A 612 -10.93 -7.39 6.71
CA SER A 612 -12.25 -6.84 7.01
C SER A 612 -12.66 -5.64 6.12
N PHE A 613 -11.82 -5.25 5.16
CA PHE A 613 -12.08 -4.13 4.24
C PHE A 613 -11.91 -4.62 2.80
N ARG A 614 -12.84 -5.49 2.38
CA ARG A 614 -12.84 -6.17 1.07
C ARG A 614 -12.54 -5.18 -0.06
N ASN A 615 -11.49 -5.47 -0.82
CA ASN A 615 -11.03 -4.74 -2.00
C ASN A 615 -10.62 -3.27 -1.76
N LYS A 616 -10.46 -2.86 -0.50
CA LYS A 616 -10.16 -1.47 -0.11
C LYS A 616 -8.90 -1.35 0.73
N MET A 617 -8.36 -2.43 1.27
CA MET A 617 -7.22 -2.36 2.18
C MET A 617 -6.18 -3.44 1.89
N THR A 618 -4.91 -3.06 2.00
CA THR A 618 -3.72 -3.94 1.95
C THR A 618 -2.99 -3.89 3.30
N ALA A 619 -1.89 -4.64 3.47
CA ALA A 619 -0.90 -4.28 4.49
C ALA A 619 0.29 -3.55 3.86
N PHE A 620 0.76 -2.49 4.51
CA PHE A 620 1.83 -1.61 4.01
C PHE A 620 2.73 -1.19 5.18
N GLY A 621 3.84 -1.91 5.34
CA GLY A 621 4.60 -1.92 6.59
C GLY A 621 4.09 -3.01 7.53
N ALA A 622 4.73 -3.26 8.66
CA ALA A 622 5.78 -2.49 9.33
C ALA A 622 7.22 -2.84 8.90
N VAL A 623 7.50 -4.12 8.63
CA VAL A 623 8.88 -4.59 8.46
C VAL A 623 9.40 -4.24 7.06
N ILE A 624 10.48 -3.46 7.00
CA ILE A 624 11.19 -3.12 5.76
C ILE A 624 11.97 -4.35 5.25
N PRO A 625 11.95 -4.69 3.95
CA PRO A 625 12.77 -5.75 3.38
C PRO A 625 14.23 -5.68 3.83
N GLY A 626 14.73 -6.81 4.35
CA GLY A 626 16.09 -6.94 4.90
C GLY A 626 16.19 -6.76 6.42
N ASN A 627 15.18 -6.18 7.06
CA ASN A 627 15.14 -6.06 8.52
C ASN A 627 14.73 -7.37 9.21
N GLU A 628 15.13 -7.49 10.48
CA GLU A 628 14.71 -8.57 11.37
C GLU A 628 13.22 -8.47 11.71
N ARG A 629 12.53 -9.62 11.72
CA ARG A 629 11.14 -9.74 12.18
C ARG A 629 11.08 -10.37 13.58
N TRP A 630 10.69 -9.58 14.57
CA TRP A 630 10.70 -9.85 16.02
C TRP A 630 9.33 -10.15 16.63
N TRP A 631 8.29 -10.33 15.81
CA TRP A 631 6.93 -10.48 16.31
C TRP A 631 6.78 -11.66 17.28
N HIS A 632 6.09 -11.39 18.39
CA HIS A 632 5.58 -12.38 19.33
C HIS A 632 6.66 -13.12 20.12
N THR A 633 7.85 -12.53 20.26
CA THR A 633 8.97 -13.11 21.01
C THR A 633 9.52 -12.17 22.09
N ALA A 634 10.30 -12.72 23.03
CA ALA A 634 11.05 -11.93 23.96
C ALA A 634 12.12 -11.09 23.27
N ASN A 635 12.42 -9.94 23.87
CA ASN A 635 13.38 -8.98 23.34
C ASN A 635 12.96 -8.41 21.97
N GLU A 636 11.64 -8.35 21.72
CA GLU A 636 11.08 -7.68 20.56
C GLU A 636 11.65 -6.27 20.43
N ARG A 637 12.06 -5.91 19.20
CA ARG A 637 12.78 -4.67 18.93
C ARG A 637 12.68 -4.19 17.49
N MET A 638 13.01 -2.92 17.30
CA MET A 638 13.16 -2.27 15.99
C MET A 638 14.37 -1.33 16.02
N LYS A 639 15.09 -1.18 14.90
CA LYS A 639 16.10 -0.12 14.77
C LYS A 639 15.42 1.25 14.78
N VAL A 640 15.99 2.22 15.48
CA VAL A 640 15.56 3.62 15.46
C VAL A 640 15.53 4.17 14.03
N ASP A 641 16.54 3.86 13.21
CA ASP A 641 16.58 4.25 11.80
C ASP A 641 15.43 3.64 11.00
N SER A 642 15.10 2.38 11.24
CA SER A 642 14.02 1.69 10.54
C SER A 642 12.64 2.22 10.94
N ALA A 643 12.45 2.63 12.19
CA ALA A 643 11.24 3.34 12.61
C ALA A 643 11.04 4.61 11.79
N VAL A 644 12.08 5.45 11.67
CA VAL A 644 12.03 6.70 10.90
C VAL A 644 11.82 6.46 9.41
N GLN A 645 12.56 5.51 8.82
CA GLN A 645 12.40 5.10 7.42
C GLN A 645 10.98 4.61 7.11
N MET A 646 10.40 3.79 8.00
CA MET A 646 9.03 3.31 7.89
C MET A 646 8.04 4.47 7.92
N THR A 647 8.17 5.39 8.88
CA THR A 647 7.33 6.60 8.98
C THR A 647 7.38 7.42 7.69
N LYS A 648 8.56 7.60 7.08
CA LYS A 648 8.71 8.29 5.78
C LYS A 648 7.95 7.59 4.65
N MET A 649 8.10 6.27 4.52
CA MET A 649 7.37 5.49 3.50
C MET A 649 5.85 5.53 3.70
N MET A 650 5.39 5.45 4.97
CA MET A 650 3.97 5.54 5.33
C MET A 650 3.39 6.91 5.02
N ALA A 651 4.13 8.00 5.29
CA ALA A 651 3.69 9.36 4.99
C ALA A 651 3.53 9.58 3.47
N ASP A 652 4.51 9.12 2.67
CA ASP A 652 4.42 9.19 1.20
C ASP A 652 3.20 8.41 0.69
N GLY A 653 3.04 7.15 1.12
CA GLY A 653 1.93 6.31 0.70
C GLY A 653 0.56 6.84 1.12
N MET A 654 0.46 7.47 2.30
CA MET A 654 -0.77 8.14 2.76
C MET A 654 -1.12 9.33 1.87
N LEU A 655 -0.15 10.17 1.53
CA LEU A 655 -0.39 11.33 0.67
C LEU A 655 -0.83 10.92 -0.73
N GLU A 656 -0.21 9.88 -1.30
CA GLU A 656 -0.62 9.32 -2.60
C GLU A 656 -2.09 8.86 -2.57
N MET A 657 -2.50 8.12 -1.54
CA MET A 657 -3.90 7.72 -1.39
C MET A 657 -4.84 8.91 -1.19
N ALA A 658 -4.38 9.97 -0.53
CA ALA A 658 -5.18 11.15 -0.21
C ALA A 658 -5.40 12.12 -1.40
N ARG A 659 -4.76 11.88 -2.54
CA ARG A 659 -4.92 12.66 -3.78
C ARG A 659 -5.76 11.90 -4.81
N TYR A 660 -6.62 12.61 -5.52
CA TYR A 660 -7.46 11.97 -6.55
C TYR A 660 -6.57 11.38 -7.66
N SER A 661 -6.80 10.09 -7.97
CA SER A 661 -6.15 9.40 -9.08
C SER A 661 -6.82 9.67 -10.44
N GLY A 662 -7.87 10.50 -10.42
CA GLY A 662 -8.71 10.86 -11.56
C GLY A 662 -9.35 12.22 -11.30
N PRO A 663 -10.32 12.64 -12.13
CA PRO A 663 -10.88 14.00 -12.04
C PRO A 663 -11.88 14.19 -10.89
N ALA A 664 -12.32 13.11 -10.24
CA ALA A 664 -13.42 13.16 -9.27
C ALA A 664 -13.31 12.13 -8.14
N GLY A 665 -14.10 12.36 -7.10
CA GLY A 665 -14.43 11.43 -6.01
C GLY A 665 -15.89 11.60 -5.59
N ALA A 666 -16.45 10.73 -4.74
CA ALA A 666 -17.83 10.90 -4.28
C ALA A 666 -18.11 10.47 -2.85
N LYS A 667 -19.08 11.16 -2.24
CA LYS A 667 -19.64 10.79 -0.94
C LYS A 667 -20.97 10.08 -1.14
N PHE A 668 -21.03 8.81 -0.78
CA PHE A 668 -22.29 8.05 -0.77
C PHE A 668 -23.13 8.43 0.44
N MET A 669 -24.45 8.44 0.24
CA MET A 669 -25.43 8.88 1.23
C MET A 669 -26.66 8.00 1.17
N SER A 670 -27.43 7.98 2.26
CA SER A 670 -28.81 7.50 2.20
C SER A 670 -29.72 8.63 1.75
N ALA A 671 -30.72 8.34 0.91
CA ALA A 671 -31.77 9.28 0.55
C ALA A 671 -33.11 8.56 0.41
N SER A 672 -34.15 9.14 0.99
CA SER A 672 -35.51 8.60 0.95
C SER A 672 -36.22 9.07 -0.32
N ILE A 673 -36.05 8.33 -1.41
CA ILE A 673 -36.64 8.65 -2.73
C ILE A 673 -37.82 7.69 -3.00
N PRO A 674 -39.03 8.20 -3.28
CA PRO A 674 -40.21 7.35 -3.47
C PRO A 674 -40.00 6.27 -4.56
N GLY A 675 -40.26 5.02 -4.20
CA GLY A 675 -40.19 3.87 -5.12
C GLY A 675 -38.78 3.33 -5.37
N LEU A 676 -37.74 3.92 -4.77
CA LEU A 676 -36.36 3.49 -4.89
C LEU A 676 -35.81 2.97 -3.55
N ASN A 677 -34.91 2.00 -3.63
CA ASN A 677 -34.27 1.39 -2.46
C ASN A 677 -32.82 1.87 -2.34
N ALA A 678 -32.51 2.60 -1.25
CA ALA A 678 -31.17 3.13 -0.98
C ALA A 678 -30.37 2.27 0.05
N ASP A 679 -30.86 1.09 0.43
CA ASP A 679 -30.25 0.27 1.49
C ASP A 679 -28.86 -0.27 1.12
N ARG A 680 -28.52 -0.24 -0.18
CA ARG A 680 -27.20 -0.60 -0.70
C ARG A 680 -26.30 0.61 -1.01
N ALA A 681 -26.72 1.83 -0.70
CA ALA A 681 -25.90 3.04 -0.81
C ALA A 681 -24.91 3.19 0.37
N ASP A 682 -24.16 2.12 0.65
CA ASP A 682 -23.15 2.03 1.70
C ASP A 682 -21.84 1.61 1.06
N LEU A 683 -20.73 2.30 1.37
CA LEU A 683 -19.41 1.96 0.84
C LEU A 683 -18.95 0.54 1.19
N ASP A 684 -19.47 -0.10 2.26
CA ASP A 684 -19.20 -1.51 2.58
C ASP A 684 -19.94 -2.50 1.65
N LEU A 685 -20.93 -2.00 0.89
CA LEU A 685 -21.73 -2.75 -0.07
C LEU A 685 -21.44 -2.36 -1.53
N LEU A 686 -20.50 -1.44 -1.76
CA LEU A 686 -20.13 -0.96 -3.09
C LEU A 686 -18.63 -1.15 -3.35
N ASP A 687 -18.30 -1.63 -4.54
CA ASP A 687 -16.92 -1.78 -5.01
C ASP A 687 -16.34 -0.45 -5.52
N VAL A 688 -16.24 0.49 -4.58
CA VAL A 688 -15.62 1.79 -4.79
C VAL A 688 -14.21 1.77 -4.21
N THR A 689 -13.22 2.10 -5.01
CA THR A 689 -11.81 2.18 -4.62
C THR A 689 -11.12 3.33 -5.35
N ILE A 690 -9.84 3.57 -5.06
CA ILE A 690 -9.01 4.47 -5.87
C ILE A 690 -9.11 4.03 -7.33
N GLY A 691 -9.34 4.97 -8.24
CA GLY A 691 -9.49 4.69 -9.68
C GLY A 691 -10.90 4.29 -10.14
N THR A 692 -11.91 4.26 -9.26
CA THR A 692 -13.31 4.09 -9.67
C THR A 692 -13.77 5.21 -10.61
N TYR A 693 -13.45 6.47 -10.29
CA TYR A 693 -13.78 7.64 -11.10
C TYR A 693 -12.68 7.91 -12.13
N LYS A 694 -12.94 7.55 -13.39
CA LYS A 694 -11.97 7.62 -14.49
C LYS A 694 -12.17 8.90 -15.28
N ASP A 695 -11.09 9.40 -15.89
CA ASP A 695 -11.19 10.53 -16.83
C ASP A 695 -12.04 10.15 -18.05
N ALA A 696 -13.01 11.00 -18.37
CA ALA A 696 -13.89 10.85 -19.53
C ALA A 696 -13.82 12.07 -20.47
N SER A 697 -12.80 12.92 -20.32
CA SER A 697 -12.67 14.16 -21.09
C SER A 697 -12.63 13.90 -22.61
N ALA A 698 -12.06 12.78 -23.04
CA ALA A 698 -12.03 12.37 -24.44
C ALA A 698 -13.42 12.09 -25.05
N ALA A 699 -14.43 11.80 -24.23
CA ALA A 699 -15.80 11.60 -24.71
C ALA A 699 -16.54 12.93 -24.96
N VAL A 700 -16.04 14.05 -24.41
CA VAL A 700 -16.70 15.35 -24.47
C VAL A 700 -15.99 16.24 -25.52
N GLY A 701 -16.45 16.14 -26.76
CA GLY A 701 -15.86 16.85 -27.90
C GLY A 701 -16.43 18.27 -28.11
N THR A 702 -15.92 18.96 -29.14
CA THR A 702 -16.35 20.32 -29.50
C THR A 702 -17.84 20.43 -29.82
N SER A 703 -18.45 19.38 -30.38
CA SER A 703 -19.90 19.32 -30.64
C SER A 703 -20.74 19.31 -29.36
N GLN A 704 -20.24 18.67 -28.30
CA GLN A 704 -20.91 18.61 -27.00
C GLN A 704 -20.68 19.91 -26.21
N LEU A 705 -19.50 20.51 -26.31
CA LEU A 705 -19.14 21.73 -25.55
C LEU A 705 -19.74 23.02 -26.13
N GLY A 706 -19.88 23.12 -27.45
CA GLY A 706 -20.28 24.37 -28.09
C GLY A 706 -19.31 25.52 -27.77
N SER A 707 -19.78 26.54 -27.04
CA SER A 707 -18.97 27.69 -26.58
C SER A 707 -18.45 27.57 -25.14
N GLN A 708 -18.62 26.41 -24.51
CA GLN A 708 -18.18 26.15 -23.14
C GLN A 708 -16.75 25.60 -23.11
N ALA A 709 -16.07 25.83 -21.99
CA ALA A 709 -14.83 25.16 -21.61
C ALA A 709 -15.16 23.95 -20.75
N LEU A 710 -14.49 22.82 -21.01
CA LEU A 710 -14.54 21.65 -20.14
C LEU A 710 -13.64 21.87 -18.93
N LEU A 711 -14.19 21.69 -17.72
CA LEU A 711 -13.42 21.78 -16.47
C LEU A 711 -13.03 20.39 -15.93
N GLY A 712 -13.83 19.38 -16.22
CA GLY A 712 -13.55 17.99 -15.87
C GLY A 712 -14.69 17.07 -16.30
N ALA A 713 -14.37 15.82 -16.61
CA ALA A 713 -15.34 14.81 -17.01
C ALA A 713 -14.96 13.46 -16.40
N THR A 714 -15.94 12.73 -15.87
CA THR A 714 -15.71 11.41 -15.30
C THR A 714 -16.70 10.37 -15.81
N SER A 715 -16.25 9.12 -15.83
CA SER A 715 -17.08 7.94 -16.00
C SER A 715 -16.72 6.91 -14.93
N PHE A 716 -17.69 6.08 -14.56
CA PHE A 716 -17.51 5.05 -13.53
C PHE A 716 -18.51 3.91 -13.69
N ASN A 717 -18.12 2.75 -13.17
CA ASN A 717 -19.02 1.61 -12.96
C ASN A 717 -18.79 1.08 -11.54
N ILE A 718 -19.88 0.85 -10.80
CA ILE A 718 -19.83 0.50 -9.38
C ILE A 718 -20.68 -0.75 -9.13
N PRO A 719 -20.06 -1.93 -9.12
CA PRO A 719 -20.74 -3.16 -8.74
C PRO A 719 -21.20 -3.17 -7.29
N MET A 720 -22.34 -3.83 -7.03
CA MET A 720 -22.85 -4.07 -5.68
C MET A 720 -22.30 -5.40 -5.12
N TRP A 721 -21.72 -5.36 -3.92
CA TRP A 721 -21.31 -6.59 -3.23
C TRP A 721 -22.52 -7.43 -2.83
N ASN A 722 -22.34 -8.76 -2.80
CA ASN A 722 -23.35 -9.69 -2.31
C ASN A 722 -23.65 -9.58 -0.80
N GLY A 723 -22.84 -8.82 -0.08
CA GLY A 723 -22.92 -8.61 1.35
C GLY A 723 -21.73 -7.80 1.84
N ARG A 724 -21.80 -7.39 3.10
CA ARG A 724 -20.77 -6.57 3.76
C ARG A 724 -19.43 -7.31 3.84
N GLY A 725 -18.35 -6.61 3.51
CA GLY A 725 -17.03 -7.23 3.29
C GLY A 725 -16.29 -7.56 4.58
N ASN A 726 -16.50 -8.74 5.16
CA ASN A 726 -15.87 -9.16 6.42
C ASN A 726 -14.91 -10.36 6.25
N SER A 727 -14.43 -10.58 5.03
CA SER A 727 -13.53 -11.69 4.68
C SER A 727 -12.69 -11.35 3.46
N ALA A 728 -11.59 -12.10 3.26
CA ALA A 728 -10.72 -12.01 2.10
C ALA A 728 -11.11 -13.08 1.05
N PRO A 729 -11.84 -12.72 -0.02
CA PRO A 729 -12.27 -13.68 -1.04
C PRO A 729 -11.09 -14.21 -1.86
N SER A 730 -11.22 -15.41 -2.43
CA SER A 730 -10.20 -15.91 -3.36
C SER A 730 -10.29 -15.19 -4.70
N ALA A 731 -9.19 -15.20 -5.46
CA ALA A 731 -9.18 -14.73 -6.85
C ALA A 731 -10.25 -15.41 -7.73
N SER A 732 -10.53 -16.70 -7.50
CA SER A 732 -11.61 -17.42 -8.19
C SER A 732 -13.01 -16.89 -7.85
N ALA A 733 -13.24 -16.44 -6.62
CA ALA A 733 -14.52 -15.83 -6.23
C ALA A 733 -14.71 -14.46 -6.89
N PHE A 734 -13.65 -13.66 -7.02
CA PHE A 734 -13.68 -12.42 -7.80
C PHE A 734 -14.00 -12.70 -9.28
N ALA A 735 -13.35 -13.69 -9.89
CA ALA A 735 -13.57 -14.06 -11.29
C ALA A 735 -14.99 -14.55 -11.60
N LEU A 736 -15.71 -15.09 -10.61
CA LEU A 736 -17.11 -15.49 -10.77
C LEU A 736 -18.08 -14.30 -10.85
N GLY A 737 -17.68 -13.11 -10.36
CA GLY A 737 -18.50 -11.91 -10.39
C GLY A 737 -19.88 -12.10 -9.74
N HIS A 738 -20.96 -11.96 -10.52
CA HIS A 738 -22.35 -12.18 -10.09
C HIS A 738 -22.82 -13.65 -10.15
N ALA A 739 -22.00 -14.57 -10.67
CA ALA A 739 -22.33 -15.99 -10.73
C ALA A 739 -22.37 -16.61 -9.31
N PRO A 740 -23.04 -17.76 -9.10
CA PRO A 740 -23.09 -18.42 -7.79
C PRO A 740 -21.70 -18.66 -7.19
N GLY A 741 -21.50 -18.24 -5.93
CA GLY A 741 -20.20 -18.29 -5.24
C GLY A 741 -19.28 -17.11 -5.54
N GLY A 742 -19.69 -16.19 -6.41
CA GLY A 742 -19.01 -14.92 -6.66
C GLY A 742 -19.23 -13.88 -5.57
N VAL A 743 -18.52 -12.76 -5.70
CA VAL A 743 -18.46 -11.69 -4.70
C VAL A 743 -19.54 -10.61 -4.87
N TYR A 744 -20.13 -10.49 -6.06
CA TYR A 744 -21.16 -9.49 -6.36
C TYR A 744 -22.57 -10.03 -6.22
N LEU A 745 -23.53 -9.13 -6.00
CA LEU A 745 -24.94 -9.45 -5.77
C LEU A 745 -25.51 -10.29 -6.94
N PRO A 746 -26.01 -11.52 -6.70
CA PRO A 746 -26.49 -12.36 -7.78
C PRO A 746 -27.65 -11.71 -8.56
N LEU A 747 -27.60 -11.77 -9.89
CA LEU A 747 -28.68 -11.22 -10.74
C LEU A 747 -30.00 -11.99 -10.63
N THR A 748 -29.95 -13.19 -10.03
CA THR A 748 -31.10 -14.04 -9.73
C THR A 748 -31.64 -13.83 -8.31
N ASP A 749 -31.07 -12.92 -7.52
CA ASP A 749 -31.52 -12.65 -6.16
C ASP A 749 -32.94 -12.06 -6.17
N THR A 750 -33.85 -12.66 -5.40
CA THR A 750 -35.27 -12.30 -5.40
C THR A 750 -35.51 -10.89 -4.87
N GLU A 751 -34.77 -10.47 -3.84
CA GLU A 751 -34.88 -9.12 -3.29
C GLU A 751 -34.41 -8.09 -4.33
N TYR A 752 -33.31 -8.36 -5.01
CA TYR A 752 -32.81 -7.55 -6.11
C TYR A 752 -33.80 -7.43 -7.27
N LEU A 753 -34.39 -8.54 -7.72
CA LEU A 753 -35.37 -8.51 -8.81
C LEU A 753 -36.62 -7.68 -8.46
N ASN A 754 -37.04 -7.69 -7.19
CA ASN A 754 -38.24 -7.01 -6.71
C ASN A 754 -38.04 -5.52 -6.37
N ASN A 755 -36.80 -5.05 -6.27
CA ASN A 755 -36.48 -3.65 -5.91
C ASN A 755 -35.81 -2.93 -7.07
N THR A 756 -35.91 -1.59 -7.10
CA THR A 756 -35.03 -0.74 -7.92
C THR A 756 -34.07 -0.06 -6.96
N TYR A 757 -32.79 -0.36 -7.06
CA TYR A 757 -31.79 0.24 -6.19
C TYR A 757 -31.39 1.62 -6.69
N VAL A 758 -30.99 2.47 -5.76
CA VAL A 758 -30.44 3.80 -6.05
C VAL A 758 -29.17 4.02 -5.24
N ALA A 759 -28.20 4.69 -5.85
CA ALA A 759 -26.99 5.19 -5.22
C ALA A 759 -27.01 6.72 -5.15
N PRO A 760 -27.59 7.31 -4.10
CA PRO A 760 -27.47 8.73 -3.83
C PRO A 760 -26.01 9.06 -3.48
N MET A 761 -25.44 10.05 -4.17
CA MET A 761 -24.07 10.48 -3.95
C MET A 761 -23.89 11.97 -4.20
N ARG A 762 -22.88 12.56 -3.56
CA ARG A 762 -22.34 13.86 -3.91
C ARG A 762 -21.05 13.61 -4.67
N LEU A 763 -21.11 13.73 -6.00
CA LEU A 763 -19.97 13.60 -6.90
C LEU A 763 -19.22 14.93 -6.93
N GLU A 764 -17.91 14.91 -6.71
CA GLU A 764 -17.06 16.10 -6.61
C GLU A 764 -15.94 16.04 -7.63
N PHE A 765 -15.83 17.08 -8.46
CA PHE A 765 -14.74 17.28 -9.40
C PHE A 765 -13.66 18.17 -8.79
N LYS A 766 -12.41 17.81 -8.99
CA LYS A 766 -11.27 18.69 -8.71
C LYS A 766 -10.94 19.49 -9.96
N VAL A 767 -10.99 20.81 -9.86
CA VAL A 767 -10.59 21.73 -10.94
C VAL A 767 -9.36 22.49 -10.47
N GLU A 768 -8.23 22.21 -11.10
CA GLU A 768 -6.96 22.86 -10.79
C GLU A 768 -6.75 24.13 -11.64
N ARG A 769 -6.09 25.11 -11.05
CA ARG A 769 -5.73 26.35 -11.73
C ARG A 769 -4.75 26.05 -12.86
N PRO A 770 -5.08 26.38 -14.12
CA PRO A 770 -4.14 26.21 -15.22
C PRO A 770 -2.94 27.17 -15.10
N ASP A 771 -1.75 26.73 -15.53
CA ASP A 771 -0.51 27.53 -15.50
C ASP A 771 -0.63 28.89 -16.21
N HIS A 772 -1.45 28.96 -17.26
CA HIS A 772 -1.67 30.19 -18.02
C HIS A 772 -2.65 31.17 -17.36
N MET A 773 -3.34 30.77 -16.28
CA MET A 773 -4.29 31.61 -15.57
C MET A 773 -3.61 32.35 -14.41
N SER A 774 -3.61 33.68 -14.47
CA SER A 774 -3.06 34.53 -13.40
C SER A 774 -3.83 34.38 -12.08
N ASP A 775 -3.19 34.72 -10.95
CA ASP A 775 -3.83 34.71 -9.62
C ASP A 775 -5.14 35.52 -9.60
N ALA A 776 -5.16 36.69 -10.24
CA ALA A 776 -6.34 37.54 -10.30
C ALA A 776 -7.47 36.92 -11.15
N ALA A 777 -7.11 36.29 -12.27
CA ALA A 777 -8.07 35.56 -13.10
C ALA A 777 -8.61 34.32 -12.35
N TRP A 778 -7.76 33.61 -11.63
CA TRP A 778 -8.17 32.47 -10.81
C TRP A 778 -9.12 32.87 -9.68
N ALA A 779 -8.81 33.93 -8.94
CA ALA A 779 -9.70 34.46 -7.91
C ALA A 779 -11.07 34.86 -8.49
N LYS A 780 -11.09 35.44 -9.69
CA LYS A 780 -12.32 35.76 -10.41
C LYS A 780 -13.07 34.49 -10.85
N PHE A 781 -12.36 33.48 -11.35
CA PHE A 781 -12.94 32.19 -11.76
C PHE A 781 -13.63 31.48 -10.59
N VAL A 782 -12.93 31.37 -9.46
CA VAL A 782 -13.44 30.79 -8.22
C VAL A 782 -14.69 31.53 -7.72
N ALA A 783 -14.72 32.87 -7.86
CA ALA A 783 -15.87 33.69 -7.50
C ALA A 783 -17.05 33.61 -8.51
N GLY A 784 -16.98 32.75 -9.54
CA GLY A 784 -18.00 32.64 -10.58
C GLY A 784 -18.01 33.83 -11.57
N GLY A 785 -16.96 34.65 -11.59
CA GLY A 785 -16.90 35.88 -12.38
C GLY A 785 -16.79 35.69 -13.89
N TYR A 786 -16.71 34.45 -14.37
CA TYR A 786 -16.72 34.09 -15.79
C TYR A 786 -17.97 33.32 -16.23
N GLY A 787 -18.98 33.22 -15.36
CA GLY A 787 -20.24 32.51 -15.62
C GLY A 787 -20.46 31.37 -14.63
N ASP A 788 -21.69 30.85 -14.62
CA ASP A 788 -22.07 29.74 -13.75
C ASP A 788 -21.42 28.43 -14.19
N PHE A 789 -21.02 27.62 -13.22
CA PHE A 789 -20.62 26.23 -13.48
C PHE A 789 -21.85 25.41 -13.87
N GLN A 790 -21.75 24.66 -14.97
CA GLN A 790 -22.82 23.82 -15.47
C GLN A 790 -22.39 22.36 -15.45
N PHE A 791 -23.16 21.54 -14.74
CA PHE A 791 -23.01 20.09 -14.75
C PHE A 791 -23.91 19.49 -15.83
N ASN A 792 -23.38 18.51 -16.53
CA ASN A 792 -24.03 17.84 -17.64
C ASN A 792 -23.78 16.34 -17.56
N ILE A 793 -24.69 15.57 -18.16
CA ILE A 793 -24.43 14.17 -18.50
C ILE A 793 -24.45 13.99 -20.01
N LEU A 794 -23.59 13.11 -20.51
CA LEU A 794 -23.54 12.72 -21.92
C LEU A 794 -24.14 11.31 -22.06
N VAL A 795 -25.26 11.19 -22.76
CA VAL A 795 -25.95 9.91 -22.99
C VAL A 795 -25.96 9.63 -24.50
N GLY A 796 -25.13 8.69 -24.94
CA GLY A 796 -24.79 8.57 -26.36
C GLY A 796 -24.12 9.85 -26.86
N ASP A 797 -24.75 10.51 -27.82
CA ASP A 797 -24.31 11.81 -28.35
C ASP A 797 -25.07 13.01 -27.75
N GLU A 798 -26.09 12.75 -26.91
CA GLU A 798 -26.97 13.76 -26.35
C GLU A 798 -26.39 14.36 -25.07
N VAL A 799 -26.32 15.69 -25.02
CA VAL A 799 -25.96 16.46 -23.83
C VAL A 799 -27.22 16.80 -23.05
N VAL A 800 -27.27 16.35 -21.79
CA VAL A 800 -28.38 16.62 -20.87
C VAL A 800 -27.87 17.50 -19.72
N PRO A 801 -28.24 18.79 -19.68
CA PRO A 801 -27.88 19.67 -18.57
C PRO A 801 -28.60 19.28 -17.28
N LEU A 802 -27.88 19.29 -16.15
CA LEU A 802 -28.45 19.06 -14.83
C LEU A 802 -29.08 20.36 -14.31
N ALA A 803 -30.30 20.67 -14.76
CA ALA A 803 -30.99 21.92 -14.41
C ALA A 803 -31.84 21.78 -13.13
N VAL A 804 -31.66 22.70 -12.19
CA VAL A 804 -32.45 22.75 -10.94
C VAL A 804 -33.94 22.90 -11.28
N PRO A 805 -34.83 22.07 -10.69
CA PRO A 805 -36.27 22.21 -10.91
C PRO A 805 -36.79 23.59 -10.51
N ALA A 806 -37.79 24.08 -11.26
CA ALA A 806 -38.39 25.39 -11.01
C ALA A 806 -38.90 25.51 -9.56
N GLY A 807 -38.55 26.61 -8.90
CA GLY A 807 -38.94 26.90 -7.51
C GLY A 807 -38.05 26.24 -6.44
N GLN A 808 -37.01 25.51 -6.83
CA GLN A 808 -36.03 24.93 -5.90
C GLN A 808 -34.72 25.71 -5.92
N SER A 809 -33.93 25.57 -4.85
CA SER A 809 -32.69 26.31 -4.67
C SER A 809 -31.46 25.51 -5.10
N ALA A 810 -30.52 26.15 -5.77
CA ALA A 810 -29.34 25.50 -6.35
C ALA A 810 -28.37 24.92 -5.31
N ASP A 811 -28.29 25.51 -4.10
CA ASP A 811 -27.47 25.03 -2.98
C ASP A 811 -27.93 23.66 -2.45
N LYS A 812 -29.14 23.22 -2.80
CA LYS A 812 -29.62 21.86 -2.51
C LYS A 812 -29.03 20.80 -3.43
N TYR A 813 -28.58 21.19 -4.62
CA TYR A 813 -28.13 20.30 -5.69
C TYR A 813 -26.62 20.37 -5.91
N PHE A 814 -26.05 21.57 -5.75
CA PHE A 814 -24.66 21.87 -6.03
C PHE A 814 -23.98 22.43 -4.79
N SER A 815 -22.69 22.15 -4.66
CA SER A 815 -21.84 22.77 -3.65
C SER A 815 -20.44 22.97 -4.22
N SER A 816 -19.65 23.83 -3.58
CA SER A 816 -18.23 23.98 -3.90
C SER A 816 -17.43 24.21 -2.64
N ARG A 817 -16.15 23.84 -2.67
CA ARG A 817 -15.20 24.09 -1.59
C ARG A 817 -13.83 24.42 -2.15
N ILE A 818 -13.01 25.07 -1.33
CA ILE A 818 -11.60 25.32 -1.57
C ILE A 818 -10.88 24.83 -0.32
N SER A 819 -9.89 23.96 -0.51
CA SER A 819 -9.06 23.50 0.60
C SER A 819 -8.10 24.60 1.02
N ALA A 820 -7.97 24.85 2.33
CA ALA A 820 -7.00 25.80 2.85
C ALA A 820 -5.55 25.46 2.45
N ASN A 821 -5.25 24.17 2.30
CA ASN A 821 -3.94 23.66 1.90
C ASN A 821 -3.78 23.58 0.37
N ASN A 822 -4.83 23.90 -0.41
CA ASN A 822 -4.76 23.93 -1.86
C ASN A 822 -5.60 25.09 -2.44
N PRO A 823 -5.15 26.35 -2.32
CA PRO A 823 -5.86 27.50 -2.88
C PRO A 823 -5.88 27.52 -4.42
N ASN A 824 -5.10 26.66 -5.07
CA ASN A 824 -5.03 26.52 -6.51
C ASN A 824 -5.99 25.43 -7.05
N ALA A 825 -6.87 24.89 -6.22
CA ALA A 825 -7.93 24.01 -6.65
C ALA A 825 -9.28 24.47 -6.11
N ILE A 826 -10.32 24.36 -6.94
CA ILE A 826 -11.71 24.44 -6.52
C ILE A 826 -12.35 23.07 -6.73
N TYR A 827 -13.10 22.63 -5.75
CA TYR A 827 -13.83 21.36 -5.81
C TYR A 827 -15.30 21.68 -6.06
N LEU A 828 -15.85 21.15 -7.16
CA LEU A 828 -17.21 21.42 -7.62
C LEU A 828 -18.04 20.15 -7.48
N SER A 829 -19.13 20.23 -6.73
CA SER A 829 -19.95 19.08 -6.37
C SER A 829 -21.36 19.14 -6.94
N VAL A 830 -21.89 17.98 -7.35
CA VAL A 830 -23.28 17.76 -7.74
C VAL A 830 -23.85 16.52 -7.04
N ASN A 831 -25.10 16.62 -6.59
CA ASN A 831 -25.83 15.51 -5.99
C ASN A 831 -26.55 14.69 -7.08
N LEU A 832 -26.18 13.42 -7.22
CA LEU A 832 -26.75 12.47 -8.17
C LEU A 832 -27.43 11.32 -7.43
N ALA A 833 -28.42 10.69 -8.06
CA ALA A 833 -29.09 9.48 -7.57
C ALA A 833 -29.25 8.49 -8.73
N ILE A 834 -28.21 7.68 -8.95
CA ILE A 834 -28.17 6.74 -10.08
C ILE A 834 -28.92 5.48 -9.71
N THR A 835 -29.80 5.01 -10.59
CA THR A 835 -30.57 3.78 -10.37
C THR A 835 -30.13 2.66 -11.31
N ASP A 836 -30.31 1.41 -10.87
CA ASP A 836 -30.08 0.19 -11.69
C ASP A 836 -31.26 -0.09 -12.66
N ALA A 837 -31.87 0.98 -13.17
CA ALA A 837 -33.04 0.96 -14.03
C ALA A 837 -32.72 1.48 -15.44
N PRO A 838 -33.60 1.24 -16.43
CA PRO A 838 -33.48 1.88 -17.73
C PRO A 838 -33.42 3.41 -17.62
N TYR A 839 -32.60 4.04 -18.45
CA TYR A 839 -32.56 5.50 -18.53
C TYR A 839 -33.85 6.03 -19.16
N THR A 840 -34.57 6.88 -18.43
CA THR A 840 -35.82 7.54 -18.90
C THR A 840 -35.72 9.06 -18.92
N GLY A 841 -34.52 9.60 -18.80
CA GLY A 841 -34.27 11.03 -18.59
C GLY A 841 -33.81 11.35 -17.16
N VAL A 842 -33.45 12.61 -16.95
CA VAL A 842 -33.01 13.14 -15.65
C VAL A 842 -34.18 13.83 -14.95
N HIS A 843 -34.38 13.52 -13.68
CA HIS A 843 -35.41 14.13 -12.84
C HIS A 843 -34.80 14.71 -11.56
N GLY A 844 -35.07 15.98 -11.28
CA GLY A 844 -34.67 16.59 -10.02
C GLY A 844 -35.69 16.31 -8.91
N ILE A 845 -35.23 15.86 -7.74
CA ILE A 845 -36.09 15.58 -6.58
C ILE A 845 -35.46 16.10 -5.28
N LEU A 846 -36.29 16.59 -4.35
CA LEU A 846 -35.88 16.82 -2.96
C LEU A 846 -36.16 15.56 -2.15
N ALA A 847 -35.15 15.08 -1.44
CA ALA A 847 -35.26 13.92 -0.57
C ALA A 847 -34.63 14.21 0.79
N ASP A 848 -35.21 13.61 1.83
CA ASP A 848 -34.59 13.50 3.14
C ASP A 848 -33.38 12.59 3.01
N SER A 849 -32.21 13.09 3.41
CA SER A 849 -30.93 12.41 3.20
C SER A 849 -30.07 12.43 4.46
N LYS A 850 -29.27 11.37 4.63
CA LYS A 850 -28.29 11.22 5.71
C LYS A 850 -26.92 10.93 5.12
N THR A 851 -25.89 11.58 5.64
CA THR A 851 -24.50 11.37 5.22
C THR A 851 -23.81 10.19 5.91
N ASP A 852 -24.42 9.65 6.97
CA ASP A 852 -23.99 8.41 7.60
C ASP A 852 -25.20 7.51 7.91
N LEU A 853 -24.93 6.23 8.14
CA LEU A 853 -25.94 5.20 8.39
C LEU A 853 -26.14 4.90 9.87
N TYR A 854 -25.68 5.81 10.76
CA TYR A 854 -25.88 5.62 12.19
C TYR A 854 -27.37 5.70 12.53
N THR A 855 -27.91 4.66 13.13
CA THR A 855 -29.31 4.63 13.59
C THR A 855 -29.45 3.66 14.77
N VAL A 856 -29.95 4.16 15.89
CA VAL A 856 -30.15 3.40 17.13
C VAL A 856 -31.51 2.69 17.11
N ASN A 857 -31.60 1.54 17.76
CA ASN A 857 -32.82 0.75 17.91
C ASN A 857 -33.88 1.57 18.70
N PRO A 858 -35.12 1.72 18.19
CA PRO A 858 -36.17 2.49 18.87
C PRO A 858 -36.50 1.98 20.28
N THR A 859 -36.41 0.66 20.51
CA THR A 859 -36.61 0.05 21.84
C THR A 859 -35.52 0.47 22.81
N TYR A 860 -34.26 0.59 22.36
CA TYR A 860 -33.17 1.12 23.18
C TYR A 860 -33.42 2.58 23.56
N LEU A 861 -33.79 3.40 22.56
CA LEU A 861 -34.08 4.83 22.73
C LEU A 861 -35.29 5.10 23.65
N ALA A 862 -36.22 4.15 23.76
CA ALA A 862 -37.36 4.28 24.66
C ALA A 862 -36.94 4.35 26.14
N SER A 863 -35.76 3.83 26.50
CA SER A 863 -35.26 3.80 27.88
C SER A 863 -33.90 4.44 28.08
N ASN A 864 -33.22 4.88 27.01
CA ASN A 864 -31.85 5.40 27.04
C ASN A 864 -31.70 6.59 26.07
N PRO A 865 -30.82 7.56 26.36
CA PRO A 865 -30.48 8.59 25.40
C PRO A 865 -29.71 8.01 24.20
N ASP A 866 -29.79 8.69 23.05
CA ASP A 866 -28.89 8.43 21.93
C ASP A 866 -27.45 8.77 22.36
N PRO A 867 -26.48 7.83 22.27
CA PRO A 867 -25.09 8.10 22.59
C PRO A 867 -24.40 9.13 21.66
N PHE A 868 -24.86 9.25 20.41
CA PHE A 868 -24.25 10.12 19.39
C PHE A 868 -25.32 10.98 18.68
N PRO A 869 -26.01 11.89 19.40
CA PRO A 869 -27.18 12.63 18.88
C PRO A 869 -26.90 13.56 17.69
N GLY A 870 -25.62 13.87 17.41
CA GLY A 870 -25.20 14.64 16.24
C GLY A 870 -25.01 13.81 14.96
N ARG A 871 -25.12 12.48 15.03
CA ARG A 871 -24.98 11.57 13.89
C ARG A 871 -26.34 11.16 13.33
N GLY A 872 -26.36 10.69 12.09
CA GLY A 872 -27.61 10.32 11.41
C GLY A 872 -28.57 11.49 11.17
N ALA A 873 -28.06 12.73 11.20
CA ALA A 873 -28.84 13.94 10.95
C ALA A 873 -29.49 13.89 9.56
N ILE A 874 -30.78 14.20 9.50
CA ILE A 874 -31.55 14.25 8.27
C ILE A 874 -31.52 15.67 7.74
N GLU A 875 -31.10 15.81 6.50
CA GLU A 875 -31.14 17.07 5.76
C GLU A 875 -31.88 16.89 4.45
N GLN A 876 -32.66 17.91 4.07
CA GLN A 876 -33.29 17.93 2.75
C GLN A 876 -32.26 18.33 1.69
N ARG A 877 -32.00 17.42 0.75
CA ARG A 877 -31.05 17.57 -0.37
C ARG A 877 -31.76 17.35 -1.70
N GLY A 878 -31.33 18.10 -2.71
CA GLY A 878 -31.76 17.92 -4.09
C GLY A 878 -30.87 16.91 -4.80
N PHE A 879 -31.46 15.97 -5.52
CA PHE A 879 -30.75 14.96 -6.33
C PHE A 879 -31.22 14.98 -7.77
N PHE A 880 -30.28 14.79 -8.70
CA PHE A 880 -30.58 14.45 -10.08
C PHE A 880 -30.64 12.93 -10.24
N THR A 881 -31.84 12.41 -10.41
CA THR A 881 -32.12 10.97 -10.51
C THR A 881 -32.21 10.54 -11.97
N PHE A 882 -31.51 9.47 -12.31
CA PHE A 882 -31.58 8.82 -13.63
C PHE A 882 -31.13 7.35 -13.55
N GLY A 883 -31.65 6.52 -14.44
CA GLY A 883 -31.21 5.12 -14.57
C GLY A 883 -29.93 4.97 -15.36
N ASP A 884 -29.11 3.99 -15.03
CA ASP A 884 -27.87 3.68 -15.75
C ASP A 884 -28.07 2.90 -17.06
N GLY A 885 -29.31 2.45 -17.30
CA GLY A 885 -29.71 1.78 -18.54
C GLY A 885 -29.92 0.28 -18.42
N GLN A 886 -29.44 -0.38 -17.35
CA GLN A 886 -29.49 -1.83 -17.25
C GLN A 886 -29.70 -2.32 -15.81
N LYS A 887 -30.53 -3.36 -15.67
CA LYS A 887 -30.69 -4.06 -14.39
C LYS A 887 -29.62 -5.13 -14.24
N ASN A 888 -28.39 -4.73 -13.89
CA ASN A 888 -27.21 -5.60 -13.75
C ASN A 888 -26.55 -5.60 -12.36
N ALA A 889 -27.20 -5.06 -11.33
CA ALA A 889 -26.67 -4.95 -9.96
C ALA A 889 -25.36 -4.13 -9.89
N GLU A 890 -25.24 -3.15 -10.77
CA GLU A 890 -24.18 -2.15 -10.78
C GLU A 890 -24.81 -0.75 -10.84
N PHE A 891 -24.01 0.28 -10.57
CA PHE A 891 -24.37 1.66 -10.87
C PHE A 891 -23.34 2.24 -11.83
N SER A 892 -23.74 2.39 -13.09
CA SER A 892 -22.90 2.98 -14.12
C SER A 892 -23.24 4.45 -14.37
N SER A 893 -22.22 5.28 -14.57
CA SER A 893 -22.42 6.56 -15.22
C SER A 893 -22.82 6.33 -16.68
N PRO A 894 -23.46 7.30 -17.35
CA PRO A 894 -23.53 7.28 -18.81
C PRO A 894 -22.13 7.52 -19.42
N ASN A 895 -22.03 7.95 -20.68
CA ASN A 895 -20.74 8.15 -21.36
C ASN A 895 -19.80 9.11 -20.61
N ALA A 896 -20.36 10.16 -19.99
CA ALA A 896 -19.64 11.04 -19.07
C ALA A 896 -20.63 11.81 -18.16
N VAL A 897 -20.22 12.07 -16.93
CA VAL A 897 -20.71 13.20 -16.12
C VAL A 897 -19.63 14.25 -16.15
N TYR A 898 -19.95 15.50 -16.46
CA TYR A 898 -18.92 16.53 -16.65
C TYR A 898 -19.39 17.92 -16.25
N VAL A 899 -18.41 18.77 -15.93
CA VAL A 899 -18.61 20.15 -15.51
C VAL A 899 -17.97 21.10 -16.52
N THR A 900 -18.68 22.19 -16.80
CA THR A 900 -18.33 23.20 -17.80
C THR A 900 -18.52 24.61 -17.27
N VAL A 901 -17.95 25.57 -17.97
CA VAL A 901 -18.16 27.01 -17.77
C VAL A 901 -18.07 27.73 -19.12
N ALA A 902 -18.61 28.95 -19.24
CA ALA A 902 -18.44 29.72 -20.46
C ALA A 902 -16.96 29.92 -20.78
N ASN A 903 -16.54 29.70 -22.04
CA ASN A 903 -15.12 29.80 -22.42
C ASN A 903 -14.66 31.27 -22.58
N ALA A 904 -14.73 32.02 -21.48
CA ALA A 904 -14.48 33.44 -21.43
C ALA A 904 -13.00 33.79 -21.64
N VAL A 905 -12.75 35.03 -22.06
CA VAL A 905 -11.39 35.59 -22.17
C VAL A 905 -10.85 35.90 -20.77
N ILE A 906 -9.70 35.32 -20.43
CA ILE A 906 -9.04 35.47 -19.12
C ILE A 906 -7.78 36.33 -19.19
N ASP A 907 -7.16 36.45 -20.36
CA ASP A 907 -6.02 37.33 -20.62
C ASP A 907 -6.11 37.90 -22.05
N ALA A 908 -5.55 39.09 -22.27
CA ALA A 908 -5.51 39.74 -23.57
C ALA A 908 -4.20 40.50 -23.75
N LYS A 909 -3.47 40.20 -24.84
CA LYS A 909 -2.17 40.81 -25.14
C LYS A 909 -2.20 41.53 -26.49
N PRO A 910 -1.99 42.85 -26.53
CA PRO A 910 -2.00 43.61 -27.77
C PRO A 910 -0.64 43.51 -28.48
N SER A 911 -0.68 43.46 -29.81
CA SER A 911 0.47 43.58 -30.70
C SER A 911 0.08 44.47 -31.88
N ALA A 912 1.06 45.11 -32.52
CA ALA A 912 0.79 45.97 -33.66
C ALA A 912 1.90 45.88 -34.73
N VAL A 913 1.49 46.01 -35.98
CA VAL A 913 2.37 46.09 -37.15
C VAL A 913 2.04 47.37 -37.91
N VAL A 914 3.08 48.12 -38.27
CA VAL A 914 2.92 49.37 -39.03
C VAL A 914 3.48 49.18 -40.44
N LYS A 915 2.64 49.40 -41.45
CA LYS A 915 3.01 49.37 -42.86
C LYS A 915 2.97 50.79 -43.43
N LYS A 916 4.08 51.24 -44.02
CA LYS A 916 4.17 52.59 -44.60
C LYS A 916 3.26 52.74 -45.82
N LEU A 917 2.49 53.84 -45.88
CA LEU A 917 1.69 54.23 -47.04
C LEU A 917 2.35 55.42 -47.77
N GLN A 918 1.74 55.87 -48.87
CA GLN A 918 2.25 56.98 -49.67
C GLN A 918 2.07 58.32 -48.91
N GLY A 919 3.10 59.16 -48.89
CA GLY A 919 3.08 60.44 -48.18
C GLY A 919 3.32 60.32 -46.67
N ASN A 920 2.56 61.07 -45.87
CA ASN A 920 2.73 61.17 -44.40
C ASN A 920 1.83 60.19 -43.61
N LYS A 921 1.30 59.15 -44.26
CA LYS A 921 0.36 58.19 -43.67
C LYS A 921 0.98 56.80 -43.53
N ASN A 922 0.55 56.05 -42.52
CA ASN A 922 0.85 54.62 -42.33
C ASN A 922 -0.45 53.84 -42.06
N GLU A 923 -0.40 52.54 -42.31
CA GLU A 923 -1.41 51.56 -41.93
C GLU A 923 -0.95 50.89 -40.64
N LEU A 924 -1.75 51.00 -39.58
CA LEU A 924 -1.54 50.37 -38.29
C LEU A 924 -2.51 49.19 -38.16
N THR A 925 -1.99 47.97 -38.19
CA THR A 925 -2.77 46.78 -37.86
C THR A 925 -2.48 46.40 -36.42
N ILE A 926 -3.51 46.42 -35.58
CA ILE A 926 -3.45 46.00 -34.18
C ILE A 926 -4.13 44.65 -34.07
N THR A 927 -3.44 43.69 -33.47
CA THR A 927 -3.96 42.36 -33.13
C THR A 927 -3.91 42.18 -31.63
N VAL A 928 -5.08 42.00 -31.01
CA VAL A 928 -5.21 41.59 -29.61
C VAL A 928 -5.36 40.07 -29.58
N LYS A 929 -4.38 39.40 -28.98
CA LYS A 929 -4.41 37.96 -28.76
C LYS A 929 -5.12 37.69 -27.43
N GLN A 930 -6.30 37.09 -27.49
CA GLN A 930 -7.10 36.72 -26.34
C GLN A 930 -6.77 35.28 -25.94
N THR A 931 -6.56 35.02 -24.66
CA THR A 931 -6.42 33.67 -24.09
C THR A 931 -7.70 33.35 -23.33
N HIS A 932 -8.25 32.17 -23.57
CA HIS A 932 -9.50 31.69 -23.00
C HIS A 932 -9.27 30.75 -21.80
N ILE A 933 -10.34 30.40 -21.09
CA ILE A 933 -10.30 29.50 -19.92
C ILE A 933 -9.62 28.18 -20.26
N ASP A 934 -9.98 27.57 -21.39
CA ASP A 934 -9.40 26.31 -21.89
C ASP A 934 -7.95 26.45 -22.41
N GLY A 935 -7.36 27.64 -22.36
CA GLY A 935 -6.04 27.95 -22.87
C GLY A 935 -5.97 28.17 -24.38
N SER A 936 -7.09 28.02 -25.09
CA SER A 936 -7.16 28.37 -26.51
C SER A 936 -6.93 29.87 -26.70
N GLU A 937 -6.45 30.24 -27.88
CA GLU A 937 -6.12 31.61 -28.22
C GLU A 937 -6.89 32.07 -29.45
N SER A 938 -7.49 33.25 -29.37
CA SER A 938 -8.21 33.87 -30.49
C SER A 938 -7.67 35.28 -30.78
N PRO A 939 -7.38 35.62 -32.06
CA PRO A 939 -6.95 36.96 -32.42
C PRO A 939 -8.14 37.84 -32.78
N VAL A 940 -8.19 39.04 -32.21
CA VAL A 940 -9.06 40.13 -32.68
C VAL A 940 -8.19 41.18 -33.34
N THR A 941 -8.43 41.44 -34.63
CA THR A 941 -7.59 42.34 -35.42
C THR A 941 -8.40 43.49 -35.99
N ALA A 942 -7.86 44.69 -35.91
CA ALA A 942 -8.39 45.86 -36.60
C ALA A 942 -7.25 46.66 -37.23
N THR A 943 -7.54 47.28 -38.37
CA THR A 943 -6.57 48.07 -39.13
C THR A 943 -7.04 49.51 -39.23
N PHE A 944 -6.12 50.44 -38.98
CA PHE A 944 -6.36 51.87 -38.91
C PHE A 944 -5.40 52.62 -39.83
N THR A 945 -5.81 53.77 -40.35
CA THR A 945 -4.90 54.71 -41.02
C THR A 945 -4.44 55.76 -40.02
N ILE A 946 -3.14 55.94 -39.89
CA ILE A 946 -2.50 56.86 -38.92
C ILE A 946 -1.51 57.81 -39.62
N ASP A 947 -1.16 58.92 -38.97
CA ASP A 947 -0.06 59.79 -39.40
C ASP A 947 1.32 59.23 -38.99
N ASN A 948 2.39 59.78 -39.56
CA ASN A 948 3.76 59.46 -39.14
C ASN A 948 3.97 59.81 -37.66
N ASN A 949 4.52 58.86 -36.90
CA ASN A 949 4.80 58.98 -35.47
C ASN A 949 3.55 59.28 -34.60
N ALA A 950 2.43 58.62 -34.91
CA ALA A 950 1.19 58.78 -34.16
C ALA A 950 1.25 58.09 -32.78
N ALA A 951 0.57 58.69 -31.80
CA ALA A 951 0.25 58.12 -30.50
C ALA A 951 -1.26 58.24 -30.29
N GLY A 952 -1.94 57.15 -29.97
CA GLY A 952 -3.39 57.16 -29.80
C GLY A 952 -3.97 55.86 -29.25
N THR A 953 -5.24 55.91 -28.86
CA THR A 953 -6.01 54.76 -28.41
C THR A 953 -6.97 54.31 -29.50
N TYR A 954 -6.96 53.03 -29.80
CA TYR A 954 -7.70 52.41 -30.89
C TYR A 954 -8.60 51.29 -30.34
N THR A 955 -9.83 51.20 -30.82
CA THR A 955 -10.79 50.16 -30.40
C THR A 955 -10.64 48.92 -31.28
N VAL A 956 -10.26 47.78 -30.70
CA VAL A 956 -10.03 46.50 -31.38
C VAL A 956 -10.93 45.43 -30.77
N GLY A 957 -12.09 45.20 -31.38
CA GLY A 957 -13.18 44.48 -30.74
C GLY A 957 -13.63 45.18 -29.46
N ASP A 958 -13.64 44.45 -28.35
CA ASP A 958 -14.01 44.98 -27.02
C ASP A 958 -12.85 45.69 -26.30
N HIS A 959 -11.64 45.70 -26.89
CA HIS A 959 -10.44 46.24 -26.27
C HIS A 959 -10.15 47.67 -26.71
N LYS A 960 -9.70 48.51 -25.78
CA LYS A 960 -9.07 49.80 -26.09
C LYS A 960 -7.56 49.64 -25.99
N VAL A 961 -6.85 49.88 -27.09
CA VAL A 961 -5.40 49.66 -27.18
C VAL A 961 -4.71 50.98 -27.46
N TYR A 962 -3.86 51.42 -26.54
CA TYR A 962 -2.94 52.52 -26.76
C TYR A 962 -1.75 52.04 -27.59
N VAL A 963 -1.40 52.77 -28.66
CA VAL A 963 -0.22 52.51 -29.49
C VAL A 963 0.51 53.83 -29.74
N GLU A 964 1.83 53.83 -29.52
CA GLU A 964 2.75 54.90 -29.93
C GLU A 964 3.69 54.37 -31.01
N THR A 965 3.84 55.10 -32.11
CA THR A 965 4.72 54.74 -33.23
C THR A 965 5.84 55.76 -33.41
N LYS A 966 7.01 55.32 -33.89
CA LYS A 966 8.16 56.19 -34.17
C LYS A 966 8.96 55.69 -35.38
N GLY A 967 9.60 56.59 -36.12
CA GLY A 967 10.47 56.21 -37.24
C GLY A 967 9.73 55.59 -38.44
N ASN A 968 8.50 56.03 -38.69
CA ASN A 968 7.55 55.55 -39.71
C ASN A 968 6.99 54.12 -39.51
N THR A 969 7.81 53.12 -39.16
CA THR A 969 7.34 51.72 -39.08
C THR A 969 7.56 51.04 -37.72
N GLN A 970 8.15 51.70 -36.72
CA GLN A 970 8.38 51.09 -35.41
C GLN A 970 7.24 51.41 -34.45
N VAL A 971 6.79 50.38 -33.72
CA VAL A 971 5.93 50.53 -32.53
C VAL A 971 6.84 50.76 -31.33
N ARG A 972 6.65 51.89 -30.64
CA ARG A 972 7.44 52.28 -29.47
C ARG A 972 6.84 51.77 -28.18
N SER A 973 5.51 51.83 -28.05
CA SER A 973 4.78 51.30 -26.91
C SER A 973 3.41 50.81 -27.33
N ILE A 974 2.92 49.78 -26.65
CA ILE A 974 1.58 49.25 -26.83
C ILE A 974 1.06 48.70 -25.50
N SER A 975 -0.20 49.00 -25.17
CA SER A 975 -0.86 48.50 -23.97
C SER A 975 -2.37 48.54 -24.13
N ILE A 976 -3.09 47.65 -23.45
CA ILE A 976 -4.54 47.80 -23.25
C ILE A 976 -4.75 48.88 -22.18
N VAL A 977 -5.75 49.73 -22.36
CA VAL A 977 -6.07 50.90 -21.51
C VAL A 977 -7.46 50.85 -20.93
#